data_AF-A0A1C4Z1Z1-F1
#
_entry.id   AF-A0A1C4Z1Z1-F1
#
_cell.length_a   1.000
_cell.length_b   1.000
_cell.length_c   1.000
_cell.angle_alpha   90.00
_cell.angle_beta   90.00
_cell.angle_gamma   90.00
#
_symmetry.space_group_name_H-M   'P 1'
#
loop_
_entity.id
_entity.type
_entity.pdbx_description
1 polymer ?
#
loop_
_entity_poly.entity_id
_entity_poly.type
_entity_poly.pdbx_seq_one_letter_code
_entity_poly.pdbx_strand_id
1 'polypeptide(L)'
;MPDGPIGGRPDQPTFPDGYVERVQAALRQGTDTWGEQLMALPGGPTMANMQDLLVPASHGDDFWHDTRWNNLPLTYPMPDLKNFSAQRDFSFHFSDGSQINSDFADGRTRQWVKFYVGDGAELYGSAETRLDEPTLADGYQPVLQNRYTDRQGRIYERESFVTRFSDSARLMSMVRFTVRPGNSGQTSAKLRVNLNGMYVAGAVASGNNLKVGDKLALAHSGQAAWNAPDLTYTLDLSEGPAEVHLLLMNQPQALGTVVMDKSGYDTKRAQMIAYWKGQLDTGSGVQIPEKYAADAMRSMLLTNLVMGYNLTIGNGYELPDDPKFAWIPEVVATVGSLGDFGYAPRTRQTMDEFLVRGQYLDGFTTWERGIKLQATARYVLQTGDSALLTTHLADFKAWLADIAKQRANDPNGLLAKTSLYSDNSTKAHGIHHQSDVWRGLRDMGVVLRLIGRSDDAAAFTAQADGLRAATLDAINRSKTQLPDGSIFVPIALLDPNDFDPAGMITDSQHGSYWNLIMPYALGSGLIDPDSALGKGLTTFLNNHGGLFLGLTRFNLSGEPVEACQTRPAGPWPAADGYRSSGVDQQYGWSYLKYLDQIGDADRIGLTFYGMLAQGFTRNTFIGGEGETVAPCPMEYYRSQFRAPLSPNNATYLKALRGMLLNETLDDAGVPTELDLAPATPRPWLSDGQTVGVTEMPTLFGPVTYAITSKVARGTIEATITPPPAAAGRPELQRVKLHLRVPAGYRLDGATANGRAVDIQEDDTVTIPGTGATTVRATVKPVPVAPVSRAQIVSADLATMVAPGATADLGMLVEMSGTGVVKGRISLDLPNGWTSRSGQTPFARNAKNGLVWQNVRARVSVPADAAPGDYRITMTARPDGGEPRAFTRTVTVARPATGTYADLVRADGAVGYWRLDDSGATVLDRSGHGNDGVVRGTVVPGQPGPLADENSRSMSLEGGYIEVPDSASLSLTGPYALEAWVYVREGGDQGVLEKYDSPARNGYLLRLGAKNRPAAMNLSDTLSTTGPADAPVLQWGWHHLVSVFDGSTLKIYLDGTERASVPMSRMPTDGAASLKIGARGDDAGNPFGGWMSEVAVYDRALTPDRVKAHYVKGVTVVSR
;
A
#
# COMPACT_ATOMS: atom_id res chain seq x y z
N MET A 1 -22.90 -6.01 -9.61
CA MET A 1 -23.04 -6.69 -8.31
C MET A 1 -24.27 -6.12 -7.62
N PRO A 2 -25.22 -6.96 -7.17
CA PRO A 2 -26.07 -6.62 -6.03
C PRO A 2 -25.59 -7.45 -4.83
N ASP A 3 -25.21 -6.78 -3.76
CA ASP A 3 -25.47 -7.18 -2.37
C ASP A 3 -24.67 -6.23 -1.45
N GLY A 4 -25.40 -5.51 -0.61
CA GLY A 4 -25.01 -4.29 0.11
C GLY A 4 -23.92 -4.42 1.18
N PRO A 5 -23.76 -3.38 2.02
CA PRO A 5 -22.55 -3.17 2.79
C PRO A 5 -22.59 -3.98 4.08
N ILE A 6 -21.58 -4.82 4.28
CA ILE A 6 -21.49 -5.65 5.47
C ILE A 6 -20.15 -5.46 6.13
N GLY A 7 -20.10 -4.50 7.06
CA GLY A 7 -19.43 -4.78 8.32
C GLY A 7 -20.27 -5.87 8.99
N GLY A 8 -19.82 -7.12 8.87
CA GLY A 8 -20.56 -8.29 9.35
C GLY A 8 -21.18 -9.18 8.28
N ARG A 9 -20.51 -9.45 7.15
CA ARG A 9 -20.72 -10.77 6.52
C ARG A 9 -20.49 -11.75 7.68
N PRO A 10 -21.38 -12.73 7.95
CA PRO A 10 -21.26 -13.60 9.13
C PRO A 10 -19.90 -14.31 9.27
N ASP A 11 -19.03 -14.20 8.26
CA ASP A 11 -17.78 -14.90 8.09
C ASP A 11 -16.56 -13.98 7.76
N GLN A 12 -16.60 -12.67 8.06
CA GLN A 12 -15.43 -11.77 7.92
C GLN A 12 -14.70 -11.51 9.26
N PRO A 13 -13.36 -11.41 9.27
CA PRO A 13 -12.61 -11.11 10.49
C PRO A 13 -12.88 -9.68 10.98
N THR A 14 -12.65 -9.45 12.28
CA THR A 14 -12.74 -8.12 12.90
C THR A 14 -11.36 -7.62 13.27
N PHE A 15 -11.15 -6.30 13.20
CA PHE A 15 -9.88 -5.71 13.62
C PHE A 15 -9.62 -5.95 15.11
N PRO A 16 -8.35 -6.15 15.51
CA PRO A 16 -7.97 -6.16 16.92
C PRO A 16 -8.36 -4.85 17.61
N ASP A 17 -8.76 -4.93 18.88
CA ASP A 17 -9.07 -3.73 19.69
C ASP A 17 -7.94 -2.70 19.65
N GLY A 18 -8.26 -1.44 19.33
CA GLY A 18 -7.30 -0.34 19.27
C GLY A 18 -6.45 -0.28 17.98
N TYR A 19 -6.66 -1.21 17.04
CA TYR A 19 -5.90 -1.25 15.78
C TYR A 19 -6.07 0.04 14.97
N VAL A 20 -7.32 0.45 14.74
CA VAL A 20 -7.65 1.59 13.88
C VAL A 20 -7.03 2.87 14.42
N GLU A 21 -7.22 3.14 15.70
CA GLU A 21 -6.72 4.34 16.38
C GLU A 21 -5.20 4.38 16.36
N ARG A 22 -4.53 3.23 16.57
CA ARG A 22 -3.07 3.12 16.51
C ARG A 22 -2.51 3.45 15.13
N VAL A 23 -3.05 2.83 14.08
CA VAL A 23 -2.54 3.05 12.72
C VAL A 23 -2.76 4.50 12.29
N GLN A 24 -3.95 5.04 12.51
CA GLN A 24 -4.23 6.45 12.22
C GLN A 24 -3.35 7.39 13.05
N ALA A 25 -3.13 7.11 14.34
CA ALA A 25 -2.26 7.91 15.18
C ALA A 25 -0.80 7.90 14.69
N ALA A 26 -0.30 6.77 14.21
CA ALA A 26 1.02 6.64 13.63
C ALA A 26 1.14 7.40 12.29
N LEU A 27 0.11 7.33 11.43
CA LEU A 27 0.09 8.04 10.14
C LEU A 27 -0.05 9.56 10.27
N ARG A 28 -0.61 10.07 11.38
CA ARG A 28 -0.66 11.51 11.69
C ARG A 28 0.69 12.09 12.15
N GLN A 29 1.68 11.26 12.40
CA GLN A 29 3.01 11.73 12.80
C GLN A 29 3.82 12.16 11.59
N GLY A 30 4.61 13.22 11.75
CA GLY A 30 5.57 13.64 10.74
C GLY A 30 6.80 12.72 10.67
N THR A 31 7.04 11.94 11.73
CA THR A 31 8.11 10.93 11.74
C THR A 31 7.53 9.52 11.61
N ASP A 32 8.31 8.60 11.06
CA ASP A 32 8.01 7.16 11.04
C ASP A 32 8.13 6.57 12.46
N THR A 33 7.22 6.94 13.36
CA THR A 33 7.33 6.64 14.79
C THR A 33 7.40 5.16 15.11
N TRP A 34 6.82 4.29 14.30
CA TRP A 34 6.97 2.85 14.45
C TRP A 34 8.33 2.39 13.96
N GLY A 35 8.79 2.85 12.80
CA GLY A 35 10.13 2.60 12.29
C GLY A 35 11.22 3.00 13.29
N GLU A 36 11.16 4.22 13.81
CA GLU A 36 12.12 4.72 14.81
C GLU A 36 12.09 3.92 16.12
N GLN A 37 10.93 3.38 16.50
CA GLN A 37 10.84 2.50 17.67
C GLN A 37 11.45 1.13 17.41
N LEU A 38 11.24 0.56 16.23
CA LEU A 38 11.80 -0.75 15.84
C LEU A 38 13.31 -0.70 15.66
N MET A 39 13.85 0.33 15.00
CA MET A 39 15.28 0.53 14.84
C MET A 39 15.99 0.76 16.18
N ALA A 40 15.31 1.37 17.15
CA ALA A 40 15.86 1.57 18.50
C ALA A 40 15.88 0.30 19.37
N LEU A 41 15.27 -0.81 18.93
CA LEU A 41 15.36 -2.09 19.66
C LEU A 41 16.76 -2.70 19.49
N PRO A 42 17.32 -3.40 20.50
CA PRO A 42 18.65 -4.00 20.39
C PRO A 42 18.82 -4.99 19.22
N GLY A 43 17.74 -5.64 18.80
CA GLY A 43 17.71 -6.53 17.65
C GLY A 43 17.38 -5.85 16.32
N GLY A 44 17.00 -4.57 16.35
CA GLY A 44 16.48 -3.84 15.20
C GLY A 44 15.12 -4.36 14.70
N PRO A 45 14.71 -3.94 13.48
CA PRO A 45 13.55 -4.50 12.80
C PRO A 45 13.78 -5.98 12.45
N THR A 46 12.73 -6.79 12.58
CA THR A 46 12.69 -8.22 12.23
C THR A 46 11.30 -8.61 11.75
N MET A 47 11.17 -9.73 11.05
CA MET A 47 9.84 -10.24 10.69
C MET A 47 8.95 -10.45 11.93
N ALA A 48 9.53 -11.00 13.01
CA ALA A 48 8.80 -11.34 14.24
C ALA A 48 8.18 -10.13 14.96
N ASN A 49 8.79 -8.93 14.87
CA ASN A 49 8.28 -7.72 15.53
C ASN A 49 7.53 -6.78 14.59
N MET A 50 7.52 -7.05 13.28
CA MET A 50 6.82 -6.24 12.28
C MET A 50 5.56 -6.89 11.72
N GLN A 51 5.51 -8.22 11.58
CA GLN A 51 4.44 -8.92 10.85
C GLN A 51 3.01 -8.64 11.36
N ASP A 52 2.83 -8.40 12.65
CA ASP A 52 1.51 -8.26 13.28
C ASP A 52 1.16 -6.79 13.59
N LEU A 53 1.92 -5.82 13.04
CA LEU A 53 1.65 -4.39 13.20
C LEU A 53 0.48 -3.91 12.33
N LEU A 54 0.34 -4.46 11.12
CA LEU A 54 -0.79 -4.23 10.22
C LEU A 54 -1.44 -5.57 9.87
N VAL A 55 -2.74 -5.54 9.55
CA VAL A 55 -3.40 -6.66 8.89
C VAL A 55 -2.78 -6.86 7.50
N PRO A 56 -2.60 -8.10 6.99
CA PRO A 56 -1.96 -8.34 5.69
C PRO A 56 -2.65 -7.65 4.51
N ALA A 57 -1.86 -7.23 3.52
CA ALA A 57 -2.35 -6.70 2.25
C ALA A 57 -2.69 -7.82 1.26
N SER A 58 -3.71 -8.62 1.56
CA SER A 58 -4.05 -9.83 0.78
C SER A 58 -4.97 -9.58 -0.42
N HIS A 59 -5.59 -8.40 -0.51
CA HIS A 59 -6.54 -8.07 -1.57
C HIS A 59 -5.90 -7.27 -2.70
N GLY A 60 -6.50 -7.32 -3.89
CA GLY A 60 -6.11 -6.56 -5.08
C GLY A 60 -7.31 -6.14 -5.93
N ASP A 61 -7.03 -5.45 -7.04
CA ASP A 61 -8.06 -4.84 -7.90
C ASP A 61 -9.15 -5.80 -8.38
N ASP A 62 -10.41 -5.38 -8.36
CA ASP A 62 -11.60 -6.14 -8.80
C ASP A 62 -11.71 -6.40 -10.34
N PHE A 63 -10.60 -6.40 -11.09
CA PHE A 63 -10.64 -6.57 -12.55
C PHE A 63 -10.74 -8.05 -12.95
N TRP A 64 -11.91 -8.44 -13.47
CA TRP A 64 -12.13 -9.73 -14.16
C TRP A 64 -12.07 -10.97 -13.26
N HIS A 65 -12.62 -10.88 -12.05
CA HIS A 65 -12.77 -12.01 -11.13
C HIS A 65 -13.87 -11.79 -10.08
N ASP A 66 -14.26 -12.87 -9.37
CA ASP A 66 -15.33 -12.86 -8.36
C ASP A 66 -14.81 -12.78 -6.92
N THR A 67 -13.48 -12.79 -6.73
CA THR A 67 -12.81 -12.74 -5.43
C THR A 67 -11.95 -11.48 -5.33
N ARG A 68 -11.70 -10.96 -4.12
CA ARG A 68 -10.77 -9.82 -3.92
C ARG A 68 -9.32 -10.24 -3.76
N TRP A 69 -9.05 -11.54 -3.69
CA TRP A 69 -7.71 -12.07 -3.44
C TRP A 69 -6.81 -11.94 -4.66
N ASN A 70 -5.54 -11.61 -4.44
CA ASN A 70 -4.54 -11.51 -5.50
C ASN A 70 -4.36 -12.85 -6.23
N ASN A 71 -3.91 -12.80 -7.48
CA ASN A 71 -3.61 -13.97 -8.29
C ASN A 71 -2.10 -14.17 -8.46
N LEU A 72 -1.69 -15.41 -8.68
CA LEU A 72 -0.33 -15.76 -9.11
C LEU A 72 -0.33 -16.06 -10.62
N PRO A 73 0.37 -15.26 -11.46
CA PRO A 73 0.54 -15.54 -12.87
C PRO A 73 1.59 -16.65 -13.06
N LEU A 74 1.13 -17.89 -13.16
CA LEU A 74 2.00 -19.05 -13.33
C LEU A 74 2.27 -19.33 -14.81
N THR A 75 3.53 -19.60 -15.15
CA THR A 75 3.94 -20.07 -16.48
C THR A 75 4.98 -21.19 -16.36
N TYR A 76 5.21 -21.92 -17.46
CA TYR A 76 6.24 -22.96 -17.56
C TYR A 76 6.42 -23.40 -19.03
N PRO A 77 7.66 -23.41 -19.57
CA PRO A 77 8.87 -22.76 -19.08
C PRO A 77 8.76 -21.22 -19.14
N MET A 78 9.78 -20.49 -18.68
CA MET A 78 9.82 -19.03 -18.81
C MET A 78 9.77 -18.59 -20.30
N PRO A 79 9.09 -17.47 -20.63
CA PRO A 79 8.99 -17.00 -22.02
C PRO A 79 10.29 -16.36 -22.52
N ASP A 80 10.48 -16.40 -23.85
CA ASP A 80 11.48 -15.58 -24.54
C ASP A 80 11.05 -14.11 -24.53
N LEU A 81 11.92 -13.22 -24.04
CA LEU A 81 11.60 -11.79 -23.91
C LEU A 81 11.40 -11.11 -25.26
N LYS A 82 12.13 -11.54 -26.29
CA LYS A 82 12.03 -10.97 -27.63
C LYS A 82 10.69 -11.28 -28.30
N ASN A 83 10.14 -12.45 -28.00
CA ASN A 83 8.87 -12.94 -28.54
C ASN A 83 7.78 -13.03 -27.46
N PHE A 84 7.90 -12.23 -26.39
CA PHE A 84 7.09 -12.35 -25.18
C PHE A 84 5.60 -12.38 -25.48
N SER A 85 5.07 -11.39 -26.21
CA SER A 85 3.64 -11.31 -26.53
C SER A 85 3.11 -12.53 -27.31
N ALA A 86 3.95 -13.16 -28.14
CA ALA A 86 3.58 -14.30 -28.98
C ALA A 86 3.71 -15.66 -28.26
N GLN A 87 4.65 -15.78 -27.33
CA GLN A 87 4.97 -17.03 -26.63
C GLN A 87 4.47 -17.10 -25.20
N ARG A 88 4.07 -15.97 -24.62
CA ARG A 88 3.50 -15.93 -23.28
C ARG A 88 2.23 -16.76 -23.25
N ASP A 89 2.14 -17.56 -22.21
CA ASP A 89 1.02 -18.43 -21.91
C ASP A 89 1.04 -18.55 -20.40
N PHE A 90 0.01 -18.01 -19.77
CA PHE A 90 -0.09 -17.85 -18.32
C PHE A 90 -1.41 -18.43 -17.83
N SER A 91 -1.36 -19.03 -16.64
CA SER A 91 -2.54 -19.36 -15.86
C SER A 91 -2.50 -18.61 -14.54
N PHE A 92 -3.57 -17.88 -14.26
CA PHE A 92 -3.74 -17.02 -13.11
C PHE A 92 -4.46 -17.81 -12.03
N HIS A 93 -3.69 -18.29 -11.06
CA HIS A 93 -4.20 -19.06 -9.93
C HIS A 93 -4.48 -18.10 -8.78
N PHE A 94 -5.75 -17.96 -8.38
CA PHE A 94 -6.12 -17.04 -7.31
C PHE A 94 -5.68 -17.57 -5.96
N SER A 95 -5.11 -16.70 -5.15
CA SER A 95 -4.43 -17.06 -3.89
C SER A 95 -5.40 -17.59 -2.83
N ASP A 96 -6.69 -17.29 -2.89
CA ASP A 96 -7.71 -17.92 -2.04
C ASP A 96 -8.09 -19.35 -2.44
N GLY A 97 -7.65 -19.81 -3.61
CA GLY A 97 -8.01 -21.10 -4.15
C GLY A 97 -9.43 -21.19 -4.74
N SER A 98 -10.12 -20.07 -4.95
CA SER A 98 -11.51 -20.07 -5.46
C SER A 98 -11.59 -20.39 -6.95
N GLN A 99 -10.61 -19.91 -7.73
CA GLN A 99 -10.66 -19.97 -9.19
C GLN A 99 -9.28 -20.01 -9.88
N ILE A 100 -9.30 -20.40 -11.15
CA ILE A 100 -8.17 -20.34 -12.09
C ILE A 100 -8.66 -19.73 -13.40
N ASN A 101 -7.93 -18.74 -13.91
CA ASN A 101 -8.20 -18.09 -15.19
C ASN A 101 -7.02 -18.28 -16.15
N SER A 102 -7.27 -18.38 -17.46
CA SER A 102 -6.22 -18.64 -18.46
C SER A 102 -6.21 -17.63 -19.61
N ASP A 103 -5.00 -17.42 -20.19
CA ASP A 103 -4.73 -16.56 -21.36
C ASP A 103 -5.18 -15.09 -21.20
N PHE A 104 -4.88 -14.50 -20.05
CA PHE A 104 -5.10 -13.07 -19.83
C PHE A 104 -3.97 -12.27 -20.48
N ALA A 105 -4.32 -11.40 -21.43
CA ALA A 105 -3.53 -10.22 -21.77
C ALA A 105 -4.15 -9.31 -22.84
N ASP A 106 -5.13 -9.77 -23.63
CA ASP A 106 -5.81 -8.92 -24.65
C ASP A 106 -7.27 -8.57 -24.26
N GLY A 107 -7.56 -8.59 -22.95
CA GLY A 107 -8.90 -8.33 -22.40
C GLY A 107 -9.91 -9.47 -22.57
N ARG A 108 -9.50 -10.62 -23.13
CA ARG A 108 -10.36 -11.80 -23.29
C ARG A 108 -9.85 -12.95 -22.42
N THR A 109 -10.32 -13.05 -21.18
CA THR A 109 -10.15 -14.31 -20.43
C THR A 109 -10.86 -15.43 -21.20
N ARG A 110 -10.11 -16.47 -21.59
CA ARG A 110 -10.63 -17.47 -22.54
C ARG A 110 -11.17 -18.73 -21.89
N GLN A 111 -10.75 -18.99 -20.65
CA GLN A 111 -11.27 -20.07 -19.82
C GLN A 111 -11.25 -19.67 -18.34
N TRP A 112 -12.35 -19.99 -17.65
CA TRP A 112 -12.61 -19.72 -16.25
C TRP A 112 -12.95 -21.04 -15.56
N VAL A 113 -12.26 -21.33 -14.46
CA VAL A 113 -12.53 -22.51 -13.66
C VAL A 113 -12.81 -22.09 -12.22
N LYS A 114 -13.99 -22.43 -11.71
CA LYS A 114 -14.41 -22.16 -10.32
C LYS A 114 -14.58 -23.45 -9.55
N PHE A 115 -14.20 -23.45 -8.28
CA PHE A 115 -14.27 -24.62 -7.40
C PHE A 115 -15.32 -24.41 -6.31
N TYR A 116 -16.36 -25.24 -6.33
CA TYR A 116 -17.38 -25.25 -5.29
C TYR A 116 -17.24 -26.49 -4.39
N VAL A 117 -17.41 -26.29 -3.10
CA VAL A 117 -17.21 -27.28 -2.04
C VAL A 117 -18.48 -27.51 -1.23
N GLY A 118 -18.36 -28.35 -0.22
CA GLY A 118 -19.40 -28.73 0.70
C GLY A 118 -20.51 -29.54 0.06
N ASP A 119 -21.69 -28.95 -0.08
CA ASP A 119 -22.82 -29.53 -0.81
C ASP A 119 -22.77 -29.26 -2.33
N GLY A 120 -21.72 -28.56 -2.78
CA GLY A 120 -21.48 -28.17 -4.15
C GLY A 120 -21.93 -26.74 -4.48
N ALA A 121 -22.48 -25.98 -3.53
CA ALA A 121 -22.95 -24.60 -3.75
C ALA A 121 -21.99 -23.53 -3.19
N GLU A 122 -21.16 -23.87 -2.20
CA GLU A 122 -20.24 -22.92 -1.55
C GLU A 122 -18.97 -22.74 -2.39
N LEU A 123 -18.63 -21.51 -2.80
CA LEU A 123 -17.37 -21.24 -3.51
C LEU A 123 -16.19 -21.40 -2.54
N TYR A 124 -15.15 -22.15 -2.94
CA TYR A 124 -13.92 -22.32 -2.16
C TYR A 124 -13.34 -20.94 -1.81
N GLY A 125 -12.96 -20.70 -0.55
CA GLY A 125 -12.36 -19.43 -0.12
C GLY A 125 -13.35 -18.27 0.03
N SER A 126 -14.66 -18.46 -0.21
CA SER A 126 -15.66 -17.38 -0.12
C SER A 126 -15.89 -16.84 1.29
N ALA A 127 -15.49 -17.58 2.32
CA ALA A 127 -15.49 -17.14 3.72
C ALA A 127 -14.06 -17.00 4.24
N GLU A 128 -13.59 -15.76 4.36
CA GLU A 128 -12.24 -15.43 4.83
C GLU A 128 -11.90 -16.02 6.20
N THR A 129 -12.87 -16.11 7.13
CA THR A 129 -12.66 -16.71 8.46
C THR A 129 -12.45 -18.24 8.45
N ARG A 130 -12.72 -18.91 7.32
CA ARG A 130 -12.53 -20.37 7.15
C ARG A 130 -11.46 -20.72 6.14
N LEU A 131 -10.75 -19.73 5.63
CA LEU A 131 -9.61 -19.87 4.73
C LEU A 131 -8.33 -19.74 5.54
N ASP A 132 -7.50 -20.77 5.52
CA ASP A 132 -6.14 -20.68 6.05
C ASP A 132 -5.30 -19.82 5.10
N GLU A 133 -4.29 -19.17 5.67
CA GLU A 133 -3.37 -18.33 4.91
C GLU A 133 -2.72 -19.13 3.74
N PRO A 134 -2.78 -18.62 2.50
CA PRO A 134 -2.24 -19.35 1.35
C PRO A 134 -0.72 -19.44 1.40
N THR A 135 -0.16 -20.54 0.91
CA THR A 135 1.29 -20.77 0.93
C THR A 135 1.83 -21.29 -0.39
N LEU A 136 3.14 -21.15 -0.60
CA LEU A 136 3.87 -21.79 -1.69
C LEU A 136 4.61 -23.05 -1.20
N ALA A 137 4.69 -24.09 -2.02
CA ALA A 137 5.45 -25.29 -1.66
C ALA A 137 6.93 -24.95 -1.41
N ASP A 138 7.53 -25.58 -0.39
CA ASP A 138 8.86 -25.26 0.14
C ASP A 138 9.06 -23.78 0.58
N GLY A 139 7.99 -22.98 0.55
CA GLY A 139 7.98 -21.55 0.84
C GLY A 139 8.04 -20.65 -0.39
N TYR A 140 8.51 -21.12 -1.56
CA TYR A 140 8.78 -20.24 -2.71
C TYR A 140 8.56 -20.88 -4.09
N GLN A 141 8.34 -22.20 -4.16
CA GLN A 141 8.12 -22.87 -5.45
C GLN A 141 6.77 -22.41 -6.02
N PRO A 142 6.63 -22.27 -7.35
CA PRO A 142 5.38 -21.85 -7.99
C PRO A 142 4.32 -22.97 -8.00
N VAL A 143 3.99 -23.43 -6.79
CA VAL A 143 3.01 -24.45 -6.43
C VAL A 143 2.18 -23.84 -5.30
N LEU A 144 1.01 -23.32 -5.64
CA LEU A 144 0.09 -22.71 -4.68
C LEU A 144 -0.61 -23.79 -3.86
N GLN A 145 -0.61 -23.62 -2.55
CA GLN A 145 -1.25 -24.49 -1.57
C GLN A 145 -2.27 -23.70 -0.75
N ASN A 146 -3.47 -24.26 -0.62
CA ASN A 146 -4.60 -23.65 0.09
C ASN A 146 -5.26 -24.67 0.99
N ARG A 147 -5.90 -24.19 2.05
CA ARG A 147 -6.77 -24.99 2.90
C ARG A 147 -8.00 -24.19 3.29
N TYR A 148 -9.17 -24.79 3.04
CA TYR A 148 -10.46 -24.16 3.29
C TYR A 148 -11.38 -25.13 4.02
N THR A 149 -12.09 -24.62 5.02
CA THR A 149 -13.11 -25.37 5.74
C THR A 149 -14.49 -24.90 5.28
N ASP A 150 -15.31 -25.82 4.78
CA ASP A 150 -16.67 -25.47 4.36
C ASP A 150 -17.59 -25.16 5.56
N ARG A 151 -18.81 -24.70 5.28
CA ARG A 151 -19.80 -24.38 6.32
C ARG A 151 -20.18 -25.57 7.22
N GLN A 152 -20.03 -26.80 6.74
CA GLN A 152 -20.31 -28.02 7.48
C GLN A 152 -19.08 -28.60 8.18
N GLY A 153 -17.93 -27.91 8.14
CA GLY A 153 -16.70 -28.30 8.82
C GLY A 153 -15.84 -29.33 8.08
N ARG A 154 -16.08 -29.62 6.80
CA ARG A 154 -15.19 -30.49 5.98
C ARG A 154 -14.02 -29.68 5.48
N ILE A 155 -12.84 -30.32 5.43
CA ILE A 155 -11.58 -29.63 5.10
C ILE A 155 -11.18 -29.99 3.67
N TYR A 156 -10.91 -28.96 2.86
CA TYR A 156 -10.46 -29.08 1.49
C TYR A 156 -9.06 -28.47 1.36
N GLU A 157 -8.06 -29.34 1.23
CA GLU A 157 -6.68 -28.95 0.94
C GLU A 157 -6.49 -28.95 -0.59
N ARG A 158 -6.01 -27.85 -1.17
CA ARG A 158 -5.78 -27.70 -2.61
C ARG A 158 -4.31 -27.45 -2.87
N GLU A 159 -3.75 -28.10 -3.88
CA GLU A 159 -2.44 -27.76 -4.45
C GLU A 159 -2.59 -27.51 -5.96
N SER A 160 -1.95 -26.47 -6.49
CA SER A 160 -2.05 -26.15 -7.92
C SER A 160 -0.77 -25.55 -8.51
N PHE A 161 -0.43 -25.94 -9.73
CA PHE A 161 0.72 -25.44 -10.49
C PHE A 161 0.47 -25.61 -11.99
N VAL A 162 1.41 -25.19 -12.84
CA VAL A 162 1.30 -25.30 -14.30
C VAL A 162 2.39 -26.17 -14.91
N THR A 163 2.10 -26.78 -16.07
CA THR A 163 3.04 -27.63 -16.80
C THR A 163 2.79 -27.60 -18.31
N ARG A 164 3.71 -28.19 -19.08
CA ARG A 164 3.54 -28.57 -20.48
C ARG A 164 3.87 -30.04 -20.73
N PHE A 165 3.30 -30.62 -21.77
CA PHE A 165 3.74 -31.89 -22.37
C PHE A 165 4.64 -31.62 -23.58
N SER A 166 5.51 -32.57 -23.93
CA SER A 166 6.52 -32.41 -24.98
C SER A 166 5.95 -32.18 -26.38
N ASP A 167 4.71 -32.61 -26.61
CA ASP A 167 3.94 -32.50 -27.85
C ASP A 167 2.94 -31.32 -27.83
N SER A 168 2.97 -30.48 -26.79
CA SER A 168 2.06 -29.36 -26.62
C SER A 168 2.76 -28.01 -26.60
N ALA A 169 2.22 -27.07 -27.37
CA ALA A 169 2.62 -25.66 -27.35
C ALA A 169 1.90 -24.82 -26.27
N ARG A 170 0.93 -25.39 -25.53
CA ARG A 170 0.01 -24.64 -24.66
C ARG A 170 0.08 -25.11 -23.21
N LEU A 171 0.02 -24.15 -22.29
CA LEU A 171 0.09 -24.37 -20.85
C LEU A 171 -1.16 -25.07 -20.31
N MET A 172 -0.97 -25.79 -19.22
CA MET A 172 -2.01 -26.57 -18.55
C MET A 172 -1.83 -26.44 -17.04
N SER A 173 -2.92 -26.30 -16.30
CA SER A 173 -2.92 -26.27 -14.85
C SER A 173 -3.18 -27.67 -14.28
N MET A 174 -2.33 -28.08 -13.34
CA MET A 174 -2.49 -29.28 -12.54
C MET A 174 -3.07 -28.89 -11.18
N VAL A 175 -4.17 -29.52 -10.77
CA VAL A 175 -4.81 -29.27 -9.47
C VAL A 175 -5.00 -30.58 -8.71
N ARG A 176 -4.64 -30.61 -7.43
CA ARG A 176 -4.92 -31.71 -6.51
C ARG A 176 -5.81 -31.19 -5.39
N PHE A 177 -6.88 -31.91 -5.08
CA PHE A 177 -7.66 -31.74 -3.85
C PHE A 177 -7.45 -32.96 -2.95
N THR A 178 -7.19 -32.72 -1.67
CA THR A 178 -7.28 -33.72 -0.60
C THR A 178 -8.40 -33.28 0.35
N VAL A 179 -9.49 -34.06 0.40
CA VAL A 179 -10.69 -33.74 1.16
C VAL A 179 -10.77 -34.64 2.38
N ARG A 180 -11.00 -34.06 3.55
CA ARG A 180 -10.99 -34.77 4.84
C ARG A 180 -12.29 -34.52 5.60
N PRO A 181 -12.76 -35.51 6.39
CA PRO A 181 -13.77 -35.23 7.40
C PRO A 181 -13.14 -34.25 8.40
N GLY A 182 -13.83 -33.16 8.73
CA GLY A 182 -13.43 -32.33 9.87
C GLY A 182 -14.23 -32.68 11.12
N ASN A 183 -14.28 -31.74 12.06
CA ASN A 183 -14.77 -32.00 13.43
C ASN A 183 -16.26 -32.36 13.52
N SER A 184 -17.03 -32.13 12.46
CA SER A 184 -18.46 -32.43 12.37
C SER A 184 -18.78 -33.90 12.10
N GLY A 185 -17.77 -34.72 11.76
CA GLY A 185 -17.94 -36.15 11.49
C GLY A 185 -18.67 -36.47 10.17
N GLN A 186 -18.83 -35.49 9.27
CA GLN A 186 -19.43 -35.70 7.95
C GLN A 186 -18.57 -36.64 7.10
N THR A 187 -19.16 -37.77 6.69
CA THR A 187 -18.49 -38.79 5.86
C THR A 187 -18.75 -38.64 4.37
N SER A 188 -19.47 -37.60 3.93
CA SER A 188 -19.69 -37.31 2.52
C SER A 188 -19.39 -35.84 2.21
N ALA A 189 -18.75 -35.61 1.07
CA ALA A 189 -18.41 -34.29 0.56
C ALA A 189 -18.69 -34.18 -0.93
N LYS A 190 -18.91 -32.97 -1.42
CA LYS A 190 -18.90 -32.70 -2.86
C LYS A 190 -17.75 -31.77 -3.24
N LEU A 191 -17.26 -31.97 -4.44
CA LEU A 191 -16.40 -31.04 -5.16
C LEU A 191 -17.03 -30.83 -6.53
N ARG A 192 -17.41 -29.59 -6.85
CA ARG A 192 -17.95 -29.23 -8.16
C ARG A 192 -16.99 -28.28 -8.85
N VAL A 193 -16.44 -28.73 -9.97
CA VAL A 193 -15.54 -27.97 -10.84
C VAL A 193 -16.38 -27.39 -11.97
N ASN A 194 -16.58 -26.09 -11.93
CA ASN A 194 -17.38 -25.36 -12.91
C ASN A 194 -16.45 -24.83 -14.02
N LEU A 195 -16.67 -25.27 -15.26
CA LEU A 195 -15.90 -24.88 -16.44
C LEU A 195 -16.70 -23.89 -17.28
N ASN A 196 -16.32 -22.62 -17.24
CA ASN A 196 -16.96 -21.56 -18.02
C ASN A 196 -15.98 -20.92 -19.01
N GLY A 197 -16.48 -20.43 -20.15
CA GLY A 197 -15.67 -19.76 -21.17
C GLY A 197 -15.89 -20.31 -22.58
N MET A 198 -15.32 -19.60 -23.57
CA MET A 198 -15.57 -19.88 -24.99
C MET A 198 -15.07 -21.26 -25.45
N TYR A 199 -14.08 -21.82 -24.76
CA TYR A 199 -13.38 -23.02 -25.22
C TYR A 199 -13.93 -24.35 -24.70
N VAL A 200 -14.87 -24.32 -23.75
CA VAL A 200 -15.50 -25.54 -23.19
C VAL A 200 -16.95 -25.70 -23.63
N ALA A 201 -17.45 -24.79 -24.47
CA ALA A 201 -18.76 -24.91 -25.09
C ALA A 201 -18.84 -26.19 -25.94
N GLY A 202 -19.83 -27.03 -25.67
CA GLY A 202 -20.00 -28.32 -26.36
C GLY A 202 -19.05 -29.44 -25.91
N ALA A 203 -18.37 -29.29 -24.76
CA ALA A 203 -17.55 -30.35 -24.20
C ALA A 203 -18.38 -31.59 -23.84
N VAL A 204 -17.87 -32.76 -24.20
CA VAL A 204 -18.48 -34.07 -23.91
C VAL A 204 -17.52 -34.95 -23.13
N ALA A 205 -18.06 -35.73 -22.18
CA ALA A 205 -17.27 -36.69 -21.42
C ALA A 205 -16.96 -37.93 -22.25
N SER A 206 -15.72 -38.40 -22.17
CA SER A 206 -15.21 -39.62 -22.78
C SER A 206 -14.31 -40.32 -21.75
N GLY A 207 -14.92 -41.18 -20.92
CA GLY A 207 -14.27 -41.68 -19.71
C GLY A 207 -13.91 -40.50 -18.78
N ASN A 208 -12.68 -40.47 -18.29
CA ASN A 208 -12.18 -39.41 -17.41
C ASN A 208 -11.60 -38.19 -18.16
N ASN A 209 -11.96 -38.03 -19.44
CA ASN A 209 -11.53 -36.92 -20.27
C ASN A 209 -12.75 -36.14 -20.75
N LEU A 210 -12.72 -34.82 -20.63
CA LEU A 210 -13.69 -33.92 -21.26
C LEU A 210 -13.09 -33.37 -22.56
N LYS A 211 -13.79 -33.58 -23.68
CA LYS A 211 -13.31 -33.22 -25.01
C LYS A 211 -14.25 -32.28 -25.74
N VAL A 212 -13.67 -31.35 -26.51
CA VAL A 212 -14.39 -30.50 -27.47
C VAL A 212 -13.94 -30.92 -28.87
N GLY A 213 -14.82 -31.60 -29.59
CA GLY A 213 -14.42 -32.34 -30.78
C GLY A 213 -13.42 -33.44 -30.43
N ASP A 214 -12.26 -33.46 -31.09
CA ASP A 214 -11.15 -34.38 -30.83
C ASP A 214 -10.16 -33.89 -29.77
N LYS A 215 -10.28 -32.63 -29.34
CA LYS A 215 -9.33 -31.97 -28.43
C LYS A 215 -9.72 -32.15 -26.96
N LEU A 216 -8.73 -32.43 -26.12
CA LEU A 216 -8.86 -32.52 -24.67
C LEU A 216 -8.97 -31.12 -24.05
N ALA A 217 -10.01 -30.89 -23.25
CA ALA A 217 -10.19 -29.67 -22.46
C ALA A 217 -9.85 -29.87 -20.98
N LEU A 218 -10.16 -31.05 -20.44
CA LEU A 218 -9.85 -31.44 -19.07
C LEU A 218 -9.64 -32.95 -18.98
N ALA A 219 -8.66 -33.40 -18.19
CA ALA A 219 -8.54 -34.79 -17.74
C ALA A 219 -8.63 -34.85 -16.22
N HIS A 220 -9.20 -35.92 -15.66
CA HIS A 220 -9.35 -36.06 -14.22
C HIS A 220 -9.15 -37.48 -13.67
N SER A 221 -8.95 -37.60 -12.37
CA SER A 221 -8.97 -38.88 -11.66
C SER A 221 -10.36 -39.19 -11.08
N GLY A 222 -10.55 -40.43 -10.62
CA GLY A 222 -11.76 -40.83 -9.88
C GLY A 222 -13.05 -40.88 -10.71
N GLN A 223 -14.18 -41.01 -10.01
CA GLN A 223 -15.52 -41.02 -10.59
C GLN A 223 -16.17 -39.65 -10.42
N ALA A 224 -16.65 -39.05 -11.51
CA ALA A 224 -17.33 -37.76 -11.50
C ALA A 224 -18.46 -37.75 -12.54
N ALA A 225 -19.49 -36.94 -12.29
CA ALA A 225 -20.58 -36.70 -13.23
C ALA A 225 -20.35 -35.40 -14.01
N TRP A 226 -20.39 -35.47 -15.33
CA TRP A 226 -20.36 -34.30 -16.22
C TRP A 226 -21.78 -33.88 -16.58
N ASN A 227 -22.19 -32.70 -16.12
CA ASN A 227 -23.42 -32.02 -16.50
C ASN A 227 -23.04 -30.59 -16.86
N ALA A 228 -22.69 -30.36 -18.13
CA ALA A 228 -22.15 -29.09 -18.60
C ALA A 228 -22.91 -27.88 -18.03
N PRO A 229 -22.21 -26.87 -17.46
CA PRO A 229 -20.74 -26.69 -17.40
C PRO A 229 -20.02 -27.37 -16.21
N ASP A 230 -20.69 -28.22 -15.43
CA ASP A 230 -20.18 -28.72 -14.15
C ASP A 230 -19.65 -30.17 -14.22
N LEU A 231 -18.44 -30.37 -13.70
CA LEU A 231 -17.90 -31.68 -13.35
C LEU A 231 -18.02 -31.87 -11.83
N THR A 232 -18.86 -32.80 -11.38
CA THR A 232 -19.21 -32.96 -9.96
C THR A 232 -18.77 -34.31 -9.40
N TYR A 233 -18.04 -34.27 -8.29
CA TYR A 233 -17.65 -35.41 -7.48
C TYR A 233 -18.56 -35.54 -6.26
N THR A 234 -18.96 -36.78 -5.97
CA THR A 234 -19.47 -37.17 -4.65
C THR A 234 -18.40 -38.03 -4.00
N LEU A 235 -17.80 -37.51 -2.94
CA LEU A 235 -16.65 -38.11 -2.26
C LEU A 235 -17.13 -38.83 -1.00
N ASP A 236 -16.69 -40.08 -0.86
CA ASP A 236 -16.84 -40.86 0.37
C ASP A 236 -15.60 -40.64 1.25
N LEU A 237 -15.83 -40.21 2.48
CA LEU A 237 -14.82 -39.90 3.48
C LEU A 237 -14.86 -40.88 4.66
N SER A 238 -15.70 -41.92 4.60
CA SER A 238 -15.90 -42.88 5.69
C SER A 238 -14.66 -43.72 5.99
N GLU A 239 -13.82 -43.97 4.99
CA GLU A 239 -12.58 -44.75 5.10
C GLU A 239 -11.31 -43.88 5.21
N GLY A 240 -11.44 -42.55 5.13
CA GLY A 240 -10.32 -41.61 5.19
C GLY A 240 -10.41 -40.47 4.18
N PRO A 241 -9.30 -39.75 3.94
CA PRO A 241 -9.26 -38.65 2.97
C PRO A 241 -9.50 -39.12 1.54
N ALA A 242 -10.28 -38.36 0.77
CA ALA A 242 -10.44 -38.55 -0.67
C ALA A 242 -9.51 -37.62 -1.45
N GLU A 243 -8.95 -38.09 -2.57
CA GLU A 243 -8.03 -37.32 -3.41
C GLU A 243 -8.53 -37.21 -4.85
N VAL A 244 -8.52 -36.01 -5.41
CA VAL A 244 -8.92 -35.70 -6.80
C VAL A 244 -7.79 -34.97 -7.49
N HIS A 245 -7.42 -35.44 -8.68
CA HIS A 245 -6.43 -34.81 -9.55
C HIS A 245 -7.10 -34.33 -10.83
N LEU A 246 -6.77 -33.11 -11.23
CA LEU A 246 -7.28 -32.45 -12.42
C LEU A 246 -6.12 -31.95 -13.27
N LEU A 247 -6.28 -32.05 -14.58
CA LEU A 247 -5.45 -31.44 -15.59
C LEU A 247 -6.33 -30.58 -16.48
N LEU A 248 -6.18 -29.26 -16.33
CA LEU A 248 -6.98 -28.21 -16.96
C LEU A 248 -6.18 -27.58 -18.08
N MET A 249 -6.68 -27.60 -19.31
CA MET A 249 -6.00 -26.91 -20.41
C MET A 249 -6.33 -25.42 -20.38
N ASN A 250 -5.37 -24.55 -20.74
CA ASN A 250 -5.68 -23.14 -21.02
C ASN A 250 -6.59 -22.99 -22.26
N GLN A 251 -6.38 -23.88 -23.25
CA GLN A 251 -7.20 -24.04 -24.45
C GLN A 251 -7.26 -25.53 -24.82
N PRO A 252 -8.36 -26.07 -25.36
CA PRO A 252 -8.46 -27.46 -25.79
C PRO A 252 -7.34 -27.84 -26.75
N GLN A 253 -6.71 -28.98 -26.50
CA GLN A 253 -5.50 -29.41 -27.20
C GLN A 253 -5.67 -30.78 -27.85
N ALA A 254 -4.98 -31.00 -28.98
CA ALA A 254 -4.93 -32.30 -29.64
C ALA A 254 -4.00 -33.28 -28.90
N LEU A 255 -4.31 -33.53 -27.63
CA LEU A 255 -3.71 -34.57 -26.82
C LEU A 255 -4.56 -35.83 -26.97
N GLY A 256 -3.92 -36.99 -27.03
CA GLY A 256 -4.62 -38.28 -26.99
C GLY A 256 -5.41 -38.49 -25.70
N THR A 257 -5.79 -39.73 -25.42
CA THR A 257 -6.35 -40.07 -24.11
C THR A 257 -5.29 -39.89 -23.03
N VAL A 258 -5.49 -38.93 -22.15
CA VAL A 258 -4.64 -38.74 -20.95
C VAL A 258 -5.24 -39.55 -19.81
N VAL A 259 -4.39 -40.24 -19.06
CA VAL A 259 -4.74 -40.89 -17.79
C VAL A 259 -4.19 -40.01 -16.68
N MET A 260 -5.08 -39.40 -15.90
CA MET A 260 -4.71 -38.52 -14.80
C MET A 260 -4.80 -39.30 -13.48
N ASP A 261 -3.64 -39.48 -12.83
CA ASP A 261 -3.53 -40.12 -11.53
C ASP A 261 -2.46 -39.43 -10.66
N LYS A 262 -2.28 -39.93 -9.44
CA LYS A 262 -1.29 -39.39 -8.50
C LYS A 262 0.14 -39.42 -9.06
N SER A 263 0.52 -40.51 -9.73
CA SER A 263 1.88 -40.69 -10.26
C SER A 263 2.20 -39.66 -11.35
N GLY A 264 1.25 -39.43 -12.26
CA GLY A 264 1.36 -38.42 -13.31
C GLY A 264 1.47 -37.01 -12.73
N TYR A 265 0.67 -36.70 -11.71
CA TYR A 265 0.72 -35.41 -11.01
C TYR A 265 2.08 -35.19 -10.34
N ASP A 266 2.51 -36.13 -9.50
CA ASP A 266 3.76 -36.04 -8.73
C ASP A 266 4.99 -35.94 -9.65
N THR A 267 4.97 -36.67 -10.77
CA THR A 267 6.05 -36.60 -11.79
C THR A 267 6.15 -35.21 -12.40
N LYS A 268 5.01 -34.61 -12.80
CA LYS A 268 4.98 -33.29 -13.40
C LYS A 268 5.34 -32.18 -12.40
N ARG A 269 4.89 -32.34 -11.16
CA ARG A 269 5.27 -31.47 -10.04
C ARG A 269 6.79 -31.48 -9.83
N ALA A 270 7.40 -32.65 -9.77
CA ALA A 270 8.84 -32.79 -9.59
C ALA A 270 9.64 -32.20 -10.77
N GLN A 271 9.18 -32.40 -12.02
CA GLN A 271 9.80 -31.81 -13.20
C GLN A 271 9.79 -30.28 -13.17
N MET A 272 8.62 -29.69 -12.84
CA MET A 272 8.48 -28.24 -12.76
C MET A 272 9.34 -27.64 -11.64
N ILE A 273 9.37 -28.27 -10.46
CA ILE A 273 10.23 -27.84 -9.34
C ILE A 273 11.71 -27.93 -9.73
N ALA A 274 12.14 -29.02 -10.37
CA ALA A 274 13.53 -29.19 -10.79
C ALA A 274 13.97 -28.12 -11.80
N TYR A 275 13.08 -27.77 -12.74
CA TYR A 275 13.34 -26.71 -13.71
C TYR A 275 13.57 -25.34 -13.03
N TRP A 276 12.67 -24.91 -12.14
CA TRP A 276 12.78 -23.61 -11.49
C TRP A 276 13.94 -23.53 -10.50
N LYS A 277 14.26 -24.62 -9.80
CA LYS A 277 15.51 -24.73 -9.04
C LYS A 277 16.72 -24.52 -9.95
N GLY A 278 16.75 -25.22 -11.09
CA GLY A 278 17.81 -25.06 -12.08
C GLY A 278 17.92 -23.63 -12.63
N GLN A 279 16.81 -22.89 -12.79
CA GLN A 279 16.86 -21.47 -13.17
C GLN A 279 17.48 -20.62 -12.06
N LEU A 280 17.06 -20.80 -10.81
CA LEU A 280 17.61 -20.05 -9.67
C LEU A 280 19.11 -20.29 -9.49
N ASP A 281 19.56 -21.54 -9.66
CA ASP A 281 20.96 -21.97 -9.51
C ASP A 281 21.91 -21.36 -10.57
N THR A 282 21.38 -20.68 -11.59
CA THR A 282 22.21 -19.95 -12.57
C THR A 282 22.70 -18.59 -12.07
N GLY A 283 22.13 -18.08 -10.98
CA GLY A 283 22.53 -16.83 -10.35
C GLY A 283 23.59 -17.02 -9.27
N SER A 284 23.86 -15.96 -8.51
CA SER A 284 24.78 -15.98 -7.38
C SER A 284 24.22 -16.79 -6.21
N GLY A 285 25.11 -17.49 -5.50
CA GLY A 285 24.75 -18.17 -4.26
C GLY A 285 24.50 -17.14 -3.16
N VAL A 286 23.39 -17.22 -2.45
CA VAL A 286 23.08 -16.34 -1.31
C VAL A 286 22.63 -17.19 -0.13
N GLN A 287 23.32 -17.04 1.00
CA GLN A 287 23.04 -17.74 2.23
C GLN A 287 22.44 -16.77 3.26
N ILE A 288 21.16 -16.96 3.54
CA ILE A 288 20.38 -16.22 4.54
C ILE A 288 19.88 -17.23 5.58
N PRO A 289 20.16 -17.03 6.88
CA PRO A 289 19.74 -17.94 7.94
C PRO A 289 18.24 -17.88 8.24
N GLU A 290 17.59 -16.73 8.01
CA GLU A 290 16.14 -16.59 8.14
C GLU A 290 15.42 -17.19 6.93
N LYS A 291 14.81 -18.36 7.12
CA LYS A 291 14.15 -19.11 6.03
C LYS A 291 13.10 -18.27 5.28
N TYR A 292 12.26 -17.50 5.98
CA TYR A 292 11.19 -16.71 5.35
C TYR A 292 11.74 -15.65 4.38
N ALA A 293 12.78 -14.92 4.80
CA ALA A 293 13.51 -13.97 3.94
C ALA A 293 14.19 -14.66 2.74
N ALA A 294 14.80 -15.83 2.96
CA ALA A 294 15.43 -16.62 1.90
C ALA A 294 14.40 -17.11 0.86
N ASP A 295 13.21 -17.52 1.31
CA ASP A 295 12.12 -17.97 0.45
C ASP A 295 11.53 -16.79 -0.35
N ALA A 296 11.32 -15.64 0.29
CA ALA A 296 10.88 -14.42 -0.37
C ALA A 296 11.85 -14.01 -1.49
N MET A 297 13.16 -14.00 -1.22
CA MET A 297 14.19 -13.72 -2.23
C MET A 297 14.07 -14.66 -3.44
N ARG A 298 13.94 -15.98 -3.21
CA ARG A 298 13.80 -16.95 -4.31
C ARG A 298 12.52 -16.72 -5.11
N SER A 299 11.40 -16.44 -4.44
CA SER A 299 10.12 -16.15 -5.10
C SER A 299 10.21 -14.90 -5.98
N MET A 300 10.80 -13.82 -5.45
CA MET A 300 10.95 -12.55 -6.18
C MET A 300 11.90 -12.66 -7.37
N LEU A 301 12.99 -13.42 -7.23
CA LEU A 301 13.90 -13.71 -8.34
C LEU A 301 13.21 -14.53 -9.44
N LEU A 302 12.42 -15.55 -9.09
CA LEU A 302 11.64 -16.33 -10.07
C LEU A 302 10.69 -15.44 -10.87
N THR A 303 9.95 -14.57 -10.20
CA THR A 303 9.02 -13.65 -10.84
C THR A 303 9.76 -12.67 -11.77
N ASN A 304 10.86 -12.06 -11.32
CA ASN A 304 11.63 -11.13 -12.15
C ASN A 304 12.34 -11.82 -13.32
N LEU A 305 12.78 -13.08 -13.17
CA LEU A 305 13.31 -13.88 -14.28
C LEU A 305 12.27 -14.05 -15.38
N VAL A 306 11.01 -14.29 -15.03
CA VAL A 306 9.89 -14.39 -15.99
C VAL A 306 9.61 -13.03 -16.64
N MET A 307 9.49 -11.97 -15.86
CA MET A 307 9.02 -10.66 -16.32
C MET A 307 10.06 -9.90 -17.15
N GLY A 308 11.34 -9.93 -16.80
CA GLY A 308 12.40 -9.21 -17.51
C GLY A 308 12.11 -7.69 -17.58
N TYR A 309 11.79 -7.19 -18.77
CA TYR A 309 11.45 -5.77 -18.99
C TYR A 309 9.96 -5.45 -18.79
N ASN A 310 9.11 -6.45 -18.52
CA ASN A 310 7.68 -6.24 -18.32
C ASN A 310 7.41 -5.71 -16.90
N LEU A 311 6.54 -4.71 -16.81
CA LEU A 311 6.14 -4.12 -15.53
C LEU A 311 5.25 -5.05 -14.72
N THR A 312 4.30 -5.71 -15.38
CA THR A 312 3.27 -6.58 -14.80
C THR A 312 2.96 -7.76 -15.73
N ILE A 313 2.25 -8.77 -15.21
CA ILE A 313 1.54 -9.81 -15.96
C ILE A 313 0.14 -9.94 -15.36
N GLY A 314 -0.91 -9.91 -16.18
CA GLY A 314 -2.27 -10.23 -15.75
C GLY A 314 -3.15 -9.07 -15.29
N ASN A 315 -2.72 -7.82 -15.45
CA ASN A 315 -3.50 -6.66 -15.00
C ASN A 315 -3.45 -5.48 -15.97
N GLY A 316 -4.10 -4.37 -15.61
CA GLY A 316 -4.31 -3.21 -16.50
C GLY A 316 -3.05 -2.49 -16.99
N TYR A 317 -1.87 -2.75 -16.40
CA TYR A 317 -0.60 -2.23 -16.92
C TYR A 317 0.06 -3.11 -17.98
N GLU A 318 -0.43 -4.33 -18.19
CA GLU A 318 0.07 -5.19 -19.24
C GLU A 318 -0.46 -4.66 -20.58
N LEU A 319 0.41 -4.02 -21.36
CA LEU A 319 0.09 -3.45 -22.67
C LEU A 319 0.75 -4.28 -23.78
N PRO A 320 0.08 -5.30 -24.34
CA PRO A 320 0.77 -6.26 -25.20
C PRO A 320 0.90 -5.88 -26.65
N ASP A 321 0.08 -4.92 -27.07
CA ASP A 321 -0.15 -4.63 -28.48
C ASP A 321 0.88 -3.64 -29.05
N ASP A 322 1.68 -3.00 -28.18
CA ASP A 322 2.83 -2.19 -28.60
C ASP A 322 4.16 -2.91 -28.31
N PRO A 323 4.77 -3.55 -29.31
CA PRO A 323 6.03 -4.27 -29.15
C PRO A 323 7.23 -3.34 -28.91
N LYS A 324 7.05 -2.02 -28.89
CA LYS A 324 8.09 -1.06 -28.56
C LYS A 324 7.88 -0.40 -27.20
N PHE A 325 6.73 -0.60 -26.55
CA PHE A 325 6.44 0.03 -25.28
C PHE A 325 7.18 -0.62 -24.10
N ALA A 326 7.63 0.18 -23.13
CA ALA A 326 8.08 -0.25 -21.81
C ALA A 326 8.08 0.92 -20.81
N TRP A 327 7.73 0.65 -19.54
CA TRP A 327 7.78 1.60 -18.42
C TRP A 327 9.22 1.81 -17.92
N ILE A 328 10.04 2.51 -18.72
CA ILE A 328 11.51 2.55 -18.56
C ILE A 328 11.97 3.00 -17.16
N PRO A 329 11.47 4.10 -16.57
CA PRO A 329 11.89 4.54 -15.23
C PRO A 329 11.67 3.53 -14.11
N GLU A 330 10.71 2.63 -14.26
CA GLU A 330 10.29 1.70 -13.23
C GLU A 330 10.90 0.32 -13.49
N VAL A 331 10.88 -0.17 -14.73
CA VAL A 331 11.41 -1.50 -15.07
C VAL A 331 12.94 -1.57 -15.00
N VAL A 332 13.66 -0.43 -14.99
CA VAL A 332 15.11 -0.41 -14.75
C VAL A 332 15.48 -1.05 -13.40
N ALA A 333 14.60 -0.94 -12.39
CA ALA A 333 14.77 -1.61 -11.10
C ALA A 333 14.79 -3.14 -11.30
N THR A 334 13.83 -3.67 -12.06
CA THR A 334 13.75 -5.09 -12.41
C THR A 334 15.00 -5.56 -13.15
N VAL A 335 15.44 -4.82 -14.19
CA VAL A 335 16.66 -5.15 -14.93
C VAL A 335 17.90 -5.15 -14.04
N GLY A 336 18.03 -4.12 -13.19
CA GLY A 336 19.12 -3.99 -12.23
C GLY A 336 19.17 -5.15 -11.23
N SER A 337 18.00 -5.56 -10.71
CA SER A 337 17.91 -6.65 -9.73
C SER A 337 18.41 -8.00 -10.26
N LEU A 338 18.16 -8.32 -11.54
CA LEU A 338 18.66 -9.56 -12.13
C LEU A 338 20.19 -9.54 -12.29
N GLY A 339 20.75 -8.39 -12.68
CA GLY A 339 22.19 -8.19 -12.76
C GLY A 339 22.87 -8.28 -11.40
N ASP A 340 22.23 -7.71 -10.38
CA ASP A 340 22.69 -7.66 -9.00
C ASP A 340 22.81 -9.04 -8.31
N PHE A 341 22.05 -10.02 -8.80
CA PHE A 341 22.03 -11.41 -8.30
C PHE A 341 22.63 -12.42 -9.30
N GLY A 342 23.43 -11.95 -10.27
CA GLY A 342 24.28 -12.85 -11.08
C GLY A 342 23.59 -13.51 -12.28
N TYR A 343 22.37 -13.12 -12.64
CA TYR A 343 21.67 -13.68 -13.82
C TYR A 343 22.15 -13.04 -15.13
N ALA A 344 23.45 -13.09 -15.41
CA ALA A 344 24.07 -12.33 -16.50
C ALA A 344 23.46 -12.61 -17.90
N PRO A 345 23.20 -13.86 -18.32
CA PRO A 345 22.59 -14.12 -19.63
C PRO A 345 21.18 -13.52 -19.76
N ARG A 346 20.36 -13.62 -18.72
CA ARG A 346 19.01 -13.06 -18.70
C ARG A 346 19.03 -11.54 -18.62
N THR A 347 19.97 -10.98 -17.86
CA THR A 347 20.20 -9.53 -17.77
C THR A 347 20.59 -8.98 -19.13
N ARG A 348 21.48 -9.65 -19.88
CA ARG A 348 21.85 -9.26 -21.24
C ARG A 348 20.65 -9.22 -22.17
N GLN A 349 19.85 -10.30 -22.20
CA GLN A 349 18.63 -10.37 -23.02
C GLN A 349 17.64 -9.25 -22.66
N THR A 350 17.50 -8.96 -21.38
CA THR A 350 16.62 -7.89 -20.89
C THR A 350 17.13 -6.52 -21.30
N MET A 351 18.45 -6.28 -21.23
CA MET A 351 19.08 -5.03 -21.69
C MET A 351 18.89 -4.80 -23.19
N ASP A 352 19.01 -5.85 -24.02
CA ASP A 352 18.80 -5.75 -25.46
C ASP A 352 17.37 -5.27 -25.79
N GLU A 353 16.35 -5.76 -25.06
CA GLU A 353 14.97 -5.29 -25.20
C GLU A 353 14.75 -3.90 -24.58
N PHE A 354 15.29 -3.67 -23.39
CA PHE A 354 15.15 -2.42 -22.64
C PHE A 354 15.68 -1.20 -23.42
N LEU A 355 16.82 -1.35 -24.11
CA LEU A 355 17.43 -0.23 -24.84
C LEU A 355 16.60 0.24 -26.04
N VAL A 356 15.89 -0.67 -26.70
CA VAL A 356 15.13 -0.37 -27.93
C VAL A 356 13.66 -0.01 -27.68
N ARG A 357 13.16 -0.16 -26.44
CA ARG A 357 11.77 0.13 -26.03
C ARG A 357 11.65 1.48 -25.30
N GLY A 358 10.46 2.04 -25.16
CA GLY A 358 10.23 3.29 -24.42
C GLY A 358 8.75 3.57 -24.18
N GLN A 359 8.40 4.50 -23.29
CA GLN A 359 6.98 4.86 -23.08
C GLN A 359 6.43 5.70 -24.24
N TYR A 360 7.31 6.42 -24.95
CA TYR A 360 7.00 7.33 -26.06
C TYR A 360 5.92 8.39 -25.76
N LEU A 361 5.69 8.65 -24.48
CA LEU A 361 4.81 9.71 -24.02
C LEU A 361 5.51 11.07 -24.20
N ASP A 362 4.75 12.08 -24.62
CA ASP A 362 5.26 13.42 -24.87
C ASP A 362 5.93 14.02 -23.62
N GLY A 363 7.27 14.07 -23.62
CA GLY A 363 8.08 14.66 -22.56
C GLY A 363 9.00 13.73 -21.79
N PHE A 364 8.94 12.39 -21.92
CA PHE A 364 9.79 11.51 -21.09
C PHE A 364 11.07 11.00 -21.78
N THR A 365 11.17 11.14 -23.11
CA THR A 365 12.26 10.58 -23.92
C THR A 365 13.66 10.92 -23.41
N THR A 366 13.94 12.17 -23.03
CA THR A 366 15.27 12.57 -22.53
C THR A 366 15.59 11.90 -21.20
N TRP A 367 14.61 11.82 -20.28
CA TRP A 367 14.77 11.16 -18.99
C TRP A 367 15.04 9.66 -19.15
N GLU A 368 14.23 8.98 -19.98
CA GLU A 368 14.42 7.56 -20.31
C GLU A 368 15.83 7.28 -20.85
N ARG A 369 16.35 8.14 -21.74
CA ARG A 369 17.71 8.03 -22.26
C ARG A 369 18.74 8.15 -21.15
N GLY A 370 18.56 9.08 -20.20
CA GLY A 370 19.42 9.19 -19.01
C GLY A 370 19.48 7.88 -18.22
N ILE A 371 18.31 7.31 -17.91
CA ILE A 371 18.20 6.03 -17.19
C ILE A 371 18.85 4.88 -17.97
N LYS A 372 18.67 4.83 -19.30
CA LYS A 372 19.32 3.83 -20.16
C LYS A 372 20.84 3.92 -20.12
N LEU A 373 21.39 5.13 -20.16
CA LEU A 373 22.84 5.35 -20.03
C LEU A 373 23.35 4.85 -18.66
N GLN A 374 22.61 5.11 -17.57
CA GLN A 374 22.95 4.56 -16.25
C GLN A 374 22.97 3.02 -16.25
N ALA A 375 21.89 2.40 -16.76
CA ALA A 375 21.75 0.95 -16.79
C ALA A 375 22.86 0.28 -17.64
N THR A 376 23.20 0.86 -18.79
CA THR A 376 24.31 0.37 -19.63
C THR A 376 25.65 0.49 -18.92
N ALA A 377 25.95 1.63 -18.31
CA ALA A 377 27.21 1.81 -17.58
C ALA A 377 27.34 0.80 -16.43
N ARG A 378 26.28 0.62 -15.63
CA ARG A 378 26.24 -0.38 -14.56
C ARG A 378 26.45 -1.80 -15.10
N TYR A 379 25.76 -2.18 -16.16
CA TYR A 379 25.89 -3.50 -16.79
C TYR A 379 27.34 -3.77 -17.23
N VAL A 380 27.99 -2.81 -17.88
CA VAL A 380 29.39 -2.94 -18.32
C VAL A 380 30.33 -3.11 -17.13
N LEU A 381 30.15 -2.35 -16.05
CA LEU A 381 30.97 -2.47 -14.84
C LEU A 381 30.80 -3.85 -14.18
N GLN A 382 29.55 -4.31 -14.03
CA GLN A 382 29.24 -5.59 -13.38
C GLN A 382 29.75 -6.79 -14.17
N THR A 383 29.58 -6.78 -15.49
CA THR A 383 29.82 -7.95 -16.35
C THR A 383 31.17 -7.91 -17.07
N GLY A 384 31.72 -6.73 -17.33
CA GLY A 384 32.83 -6.53 -18.27
C GLY A 384 32.42 -6.61 -19.75
N ASP A 385 31.13 -6.83 -20.08
CA ASP A 385 30.63 -6.91 -21.45
C ASP A 385 30.49 -5.52 -22.08
N SER A 386 31.61 -5.01 -22.61
CA SER A 386 31.65 -3.75 -23.36
C SER A 386 31.02 -3.85 -24.76
N ALA A 387 30.61 -5.04 -25.21
CA ALA A 387 30.00 -5.20 -26.53
C ALA A 387 28.61 -4.54 -26.59
N LEU A 388 27.81 -4.61 -25.51
CA LEU A 388 26.53 -3.89 -25.42
C LEU A 388 26.70 -2.40 -25.70
N LEU A 389 27.64 -1.78 -24.99
CA LEU A 389 27.96 -0.36 -25.14
C LEU A 389 28.45 -0.06 -26.55
N THR A 390 29.38 -0.88 -27.07
CA THR A 390 29.96 -0.66 -28.41
C THR A 390 28.90 -0.73 -29.50
N THR A 391 27.96 -1.66 -29.41
CA THR A 391 26.84 -1.81 -30.35
C THR A 391 25.95 -0.57 -30.40
N HIS A 392 25.67 0.05 -29.25
CA HIS A 392 24.75 1.20 -29.14
C HIS A 392 25.43 2.56 -29.06
N LEU A 393 26.76 2.62 -29.19
CA LEU A 393 27.50 3.86 -28.98
C LEU A 393 27.11 4.97 -29.95
N ALA A 394 26.74 4.64 -31.19
CA ALA A 394 26.25 5.62 -32.15
C ALA A 394 24.96 6.30 -31.67
N ASP A 395 24.02 5.52 -31.12
CA ASP A 395 22.76 6.02 -30.55
C ASP A 395 23.05 6.92 -29.34
N PHE A 396 23.93 6.48 -28.44
CA PHE A 396 24.29 7.26 -27.26
C PHE A 396 24.96 8.58 -27.60
N LYS A 397 25.80 8.62 -28.65
CA LYS A 397 26.40 9.87 -29.14
C LYS A 397 25.36 10.80 -29.77
N ALA A 398 24.36 10.25 -30.46
CA ALA A 398 23.25 11.05 -30.97
C ALA A 398 22.42 11.65 -29.82
N TRP A 399 22.17 10.88 -28.75
CA TRP A 399 21.48 11.38 -27.55
C TRP A 399 22.29 12.45 -26.83
N LEU A 400 23.61 12.27 -26.70
CA LEU A 400 24.52 13.28 -26.15
C LEU A 400 24.45 14.59 -26.93
N ALA A 401 24.43 14.53 -28.27
CA ALA A 401 24.31 15.71 -29.12
C ALA A 401 22.97 16.43 -28.95
N ASP A 402 21.88 15.68 -28.81
CA ASP A 402 20.55 16.23 -28.52
C ASP A 402 20.50 16.89 -27.13
N ILE A 403 21.08 16.25 -26.10
CA ILE A 403 21.22 16.82 -24.75
C ILE A 403 22.03 18.13 -24.80
N ALA A 404 23.16 18.14 -25.50
CA ALA A 404 23.97 19.35 -25.65
C ALA A 404 23.18 20.48 -26.33
N LYS A 405 22.36 20.16 -27.34
CA LYS A 405 21.48 21.11 -28.01
C LYS A 405 20.39 21.65 -27.07
N GLN A 406 19.75 20.80 -26.28
CA GLN A 406 18.76 21.23 -25.29
C GLN A 406 19.37 22.23 -24.31
N ARG A 407 20.53 21.88 -23.74
CA ARG A 407 21.25 22.75 -22.80
C ARG A 407 21.70 24.07 -23.40
N ALA A 408 22.11 24.08 -24.66
CA ALA A 408 22.50 25.32 -25.34
C ALA A 408 21.29 26.24 -25.63
N ASN A 409 20.09 25.68 -25.73
CA ASN A 409 18.86 26.43 -25.99
C ASN A 409 18.17 26.93 -24.71
N ASP A 410 18.48 26.34 -23.55
CA ASP A 410 17.96 26.80 -22.27
C ASP A 410 18.84 27.90 -21.68
N PRO A 411 18.28 29.06 -21.29
CA PRO A 411 19.06 30.17 -20.74
C PRO A 411 19.78 29.86 -19.42
N ASN A 412 19.41 28.79 -18.71
CA ASN A 412 20.06 28.35 -17.47
C ASN A 412 20.97 27.12 -17.70
N GLY A 413 21.06 26.61 -18.93
CA GLY A 413 21.86 25.42 -19.26
C GLY A 413 21.23 24.09 -18.84
N LEU A 414 19.92 24.08 -18.55
CA LEU A 414 19.13 22.91 -18.18
C LEU A 414 18.65 22.12 -19.42
N LEU A 415 18.13 20.92 -19.19
CA LEU A 415 17.41 20.16 -20.22
C LEU A 415 16.04 20.78 -20.49
N ALA A 416 15.46 20.49 -21.66
CA ALA A 416 14.17 21.04 -22.04
C ALA A 416 13.06 20.68 -21.04
N LYS A 417 12.04 21.53 -20.92
CA LYS A 417 10.86 21.27 -20.11
C LYS A 417 10.06 20.08 -20.62
N THR A 418 9.48 19.35 -19.69
CA THR A 418 8.82 18.06 -19.90
C THR A 418 7.66 17.90 -18.91
N SER A 419 6.77 16.96 -19.17
CA SER A 419 5.72 16.59 -18.20
C SER A 419 6.36 16.22 -16.84
N LEU A 420 5.72 16.57 -15.74
CA LEU A 420 6.26 16.33 -14.39
C LEU A 420 6.22 14.84 -13.99
N TYR A 421 5.18 14.12 -14.41
CA TYR A 421 4.98 12.68 -14.24
C TYR A 421 3.80 12.24 -15.14
N SER A 422 3.57 10.94 -15.31
CA SER A 422 2.63 10.38 -16.31
C SER A 422 1.23 11.01 -16.25
N ASP A 423 0.78 11.33 -15.05
CA ASP A 423 -0.58 11.81 -14.78
C ASP A 423 -0.69 13.34 -14.77
N ASN A 424 0.42 14.05 -14.98
CA ASN A 424 0.48 15.52 -15.01
C ASN A 424 1.29 16.02 -16.21
N SER A 425 0.58 16.53 -17.22
CA SER A 425 1.15 17.02 -18.47
C SER A 425 1.77 18.43 -18.38
N THR A 426 1.76 19.05 -17.19
CA THR A 426 2.40 20.36 -16.97
C THR A 426 3.89 20.29 -17.29
N LYS A 427 4.34 21.16 -18.19
CA LYS A 427 5.74 21.19 -18.64
C LYS A 427 6.60 22.04 -17.70
N ALA A 428 7.60 21.45 -17.09
CA ALA A 428 8.54 22.12 -16.19
C ALA A 428 9.94 21.53 -16.27
N HIS A 429 10.93 22.20 -15.67
CA HIS A 429 12.25 21.61 -15.42
C HIS A 429 12.18 20.63 -14.25
N GLY A 430 11.73 19.40 -14.51
CA GLY A 430 11.62 18.35 -13.49
C GLY A 430 12.99 17.95 -12.93
N ILE A 431 13.16 17.98 -11.60
CA ILE A 431 14.43 17.68 -10.92
C ILE A 431 14.97 16.28 -11.27
N HIS A 432 14.11 15.26 -11.27
CA HIS A 432 14.43 13.87 -11.59
C HIS A 432 14.94 13.73 -13.04
N HIS A 433 14.35 14.46 -13.99
CA HIS A 433 14.83 14.47 -15.38
C HIS A 433 16.24 15.04 -15.50
N GLN A 434 16.54 16.12 -14.77
CA GLN A 434 17.87 16.71 -14.79
C GLN A 434 18.89 15.76 -14.13
N SER A 435 18.55 15.23 -12.95
CA SER A 435 19.46 14.43 -12.13
C SER A 435 19.78 13.06 -12.73
N ASP A 436 18.80 12.34 -13.27
CA ASP A 436 19.05 11.03 -13.85
C ASP A 436 19.82 11.09 -15.17
N VAL A 437 19.59 12.13 -15.97
CA VAL A 437 20.36 12.37 -17.20
C VAL A 437 21.80 12.74 -16.85
N TRP A 438 22.00 13.63 -15.86
CA TRP A 438 23.32 13.93 -15.34
C TRP A 438 24.06 12.66 -14.90
N ARG A 439 23.41 11.81 -14.08
CA ARG A 439 23.98 10.55 -13.61
C ARG A 439 24.37 9.64 -14.77
N GLY A 440 23.49 9.47 -15.74
CA GLY A 440 23.74 8.65 -16.92
C GLY A 440 24.93 9.12 -17.74
N LEU A 441 25.05 10.44 -17.96
CA LEU A 441 26.19 11.03 -18.67
C LEU A 441 27.51 10.82 -17.93
N ARG A 442 27.51 11.04 -16.61
CA ARG A 442 28.68 10.87 -15.77
C ARG A 442 29.16 9.42 -15.76
N ASP A 443 28.26 8.48 -15.51
CA ASP A 443 28.59 7.04 -15.45
C ASP A 443 29.08 6.52 -16.81
N MET A 444 28.51 7.01 -17.91
CA MET A 444 29.02 6.72 -19.25
C MET A 444 30.44 7.26 -19.48
N GLY A 445 30.73 8.47 -19.00
CA GLY A 445 32.09 9.02 -19.01
C GLY A 445 33.10 8.13 -18.29
N VAL A 446 32.72 7.58 -17.13
CA VAL A 446 33.56 6.63 -16.36
C VAL A 446 33.83 5.36 -17.18
N VAL A 447 32.79 4.67 -17.65
CA VAL A 447 32.98 3.38 -18.34
C VAL A 447 33.70 3.53 -19.68
N LEU A 448 33.42 4.60 -20.44
CA LEU A 448 34.12 4.89 -21.69
C LEU A 448 35.62 5.10 -21.45
N ARG A 449 35.99 5.79 -20.37
CA ARG A 449 37.40 5.98 -19.98
C ARG A 449 38.06 4.65 -19.65
N LEU A 450 37.39 3.80 -18.85
CA LEU A 450 37.92 2.50 -18.44
C LEU A 450 38.16 1.57 -19.64
N ILE A 451 37.30 1.59 -20.67
CA ILE A 451 37.48 0.79 -21.89
C ILE A 451 38.37 1.46 -22.95
N GLY A 452 39.09 2.53 -22.60
CA GLY A 452 40.08 3.19 -23.47
C GLY A 452 39.50 4.15 -24.52
N ARG A 453 38.25 4.60 -24.35
CA ARG A 453 37.55 5.55 -25.25
C ARG A 453 37.60 6.97 -24.69
N SER A 454 38.81 7.49 -24.48
CA SER A 454 39.06 8.77 -23.78
C SER A 454 38.35 9.98 -24.40
N ASP A 455 38.29 10.08 -25.73
CA ASP A 455 37.65 11.22 -26.40
C ASP A 455 36.13 11.21 -26.21
N ASP A 456 35.50 10.04 -26.36
CA ASP A 456 34.07 9.89 -26.09
C ASP A 456 33.79 10.15 -24.61
N ALA A 457 34.63 9.61 -23.71
CA ALA A 457 34.52 9.84 -22.27
C ALA A 457 34.58 11.34 -21.91
N ALA A 458 35.49 12.09 -22.53
CA ALA A 458 35.61 13.53 -22.32
C ALA A 458 34.35 14.28 -22.77
N ALA A 459 33.75 13.90 -23.92
CA ALA A 459 32.53 14.51 -24.42
C ALA A 459 31.33 14.29 -23.47
N PHE A 460 31.16 13.08 -22.95
CA PHE A 460 30.12 12.76 -21.96
C PHE A 460 30.35 13.51 -20.64
N THR A 461 31.59 13.48 -20.13
CA THR A 461 31.96 14.16 -18.87
C THR A 461 31.70 15.67 -18.95
N ALA A 462 32.06 16.33 -20.06
CA ALA A 462 31.84 17.76 -20.23
C ALA A 462 30.35 18.15 -20.18
N GLN A 463 29.46 17.33 -20.77
CA GLN A 463 28.02 17.57 -20.68
C GLN A 463 27.48 17.29 -19.28
N ALA A 464 27.99 16.26 -18.59
CA ALA A 464 27.63 15.97 -17.21
C ALA A 464 28.01 17.13 -16.27
N ASP A 465 29.26 17.62 -16.32
CA ASP A 465 29.73 18.69 -15.44
C ASP A 465 28.92 19.98 -15.61
N GLY A 466 28.65 20.35 -16.87
CA GLY A 466 27.82 21.50 -17.17
C GLY A 466 26.38 21.36 -16.68
N LEU A 467 25.76 20.17 -16.85
CA LEU A 467 24.41 19.92 -16.38
C LEU A 467 24.33 19.89 -14.85
N ARG A 468 25.37 19.34 -14.19
CA ARG A 468 25.49 19.34 -12.72
C ARG A 468 25.45 20.76 -12.17
N ALA A 469 26.30 21.63 -12.71
CA ALA A 469 26.40 23.01 -12.26
C ALA A 469 25.07 23.76 -12.44
N ALA A 470 24.45 23.65 -13.63
CA ALA A 470 23.16 24.25 -13.93
C ALA A 470 22.03 23.75 -13.01
N THR A 471 21.98 22.44 -12.76
CA THR A 471 20.93 21.83 -11.93
C THR A 471 21.08 22.22 -10.46
N LEU A 472 22.31 22.25 -9.92
CA LEU A 472 22.55 22.69 -8.55
C LEU A 472 22.25 24.18 -8.36
N ASP A 473 22.53 25.03 -9.35
CA ASP A 473 22.10 26.45 -9.34
C ASP A 473 20.57 26.55 -9.31
N ALA A 474 19.89 25.81 -10.18
CA ALA A 474 18.43 25.79 -10.25
C ALA A 474 17.79 25.30 -8.95
N ILE A 475 18.34 24.25 -8.31
CA ILE A 475 17.91 23.79 -6.98
C ILE A 475 18.10 24.90 -5.94
N ASN A 476 19.27 25.53 -5.91
CA ASN A 476 19.56 26.59 -4.94
C ASN A 476 18.62 27.79 -5.05
N ARG A 477 18.17 28.11 -6.26
CA ARG A 477 17.21 29.20 -6.53
C ARG A 477 15.75 28.81 -6.27
N SER A 478 15.44 27.50 -6.25
CA SER A 478 14.08 26.98 -6.08
C SER A 478 13.79 26.49 -4.66
N LYS A 479 14.81 26.22 -3.85
CA LYS A 479 14.65 25.64 -2.51
C LYS A 479 14.02 26.62 -1.53
N THR A 480 13.29 26.07 -0.56
CA THR A 480 12.73 26.80 0.57
C THR A 480 13.29 26.19 1.86
N GLN A 481 13.81 27.04 2.76
CA GLN A 481 14.17 26.63 4.11
C GLN A 481 12.97 26.82 5.03
N LEU A 482 12.61 25.78 5.77
CA LEU A 482 11.44 25.79 6.64
C LEU A 482 11.80 26.21 8.07
N PRO A 483 10.80 26.66 8.88
CA PRO A 483 11.04 27.09 10.26
C PRO A 483 11.64 26.02 11.17
N ASP A 484 11.45 24.74 10.85
CA ASP A 484 12.01 23.60 11.60
C ASP A 484 13.47 23.28 11.22
N GLY A 485 14.06 24.04 10.29
CA GLY A 485 15.43 23.88 9.82
C GLY A 485 15.59 22.91 8.64
N SER A 486 14.53 22.22 8.23
CA SER A 486 14.54 21.37 7.05
C SER A 486 14.58 22.19 5.74
N ILE A 487 14.89 21.53 4.63
CA ILE A 487 14.95 22.15 3.30
C ILE A 487 14.02 21.40 2.35
N PHE A 488 13.10 22.14 1.74
CA PHE A 488 12.24 21.66 0.67
C PHE A 488 12.78 22.09 -0.69
N VAL A 489 12.74 21.20 -1.67
CA VAL A 489 13.06 21.48 -3.08
C VAL A 489 11.87 21.02 -3.94
N PRO A 490 11.24 21.89 -4.74
CA PRO A 490 10.12 21.47 -5.58
C PRO A 490 10.57 20.53 -6.71
N ILE A 491 9.64 19.72 -7.24
CA ILE A 491 9.92 18.89 -8.43
C ILE A 491 10.21 19.80 -9.64
N ALA A 492 9.42 20.87 -9.79
CA ALA A 492 9.54 21.87 -10.85
C ALA A 492 10.59 22.94 -10.47
N LEU A 493 11.80 22.85 -11.04
CA LEU A 493 12.87 23.82 -10.78
C LEU A 493 12.65 25.10 -11.59
N LEU A 494 12.81 26.27 -10.95
CA LEU A 494 12.63 27.61 -11.56
C LEU A 494 11.23 27.89 -12.13
N ASP A 495 10.29 26.96 -11.95
CA ASP A 495 8.93 26.99 -12.47
C ASP A 495 7.93 27.02 -11.29
N PRO A 496 6.66 27.43 -11.52
CA PRO A 496 5.65 27.45 -10.46
C PRO A 496 5.44 26.08 -9.79
N ASN A 497 5.16 26.09 -8.49
CA ASN A 497 4.90 24.91 -7.67
C ASN A 497 3.71 25.17 -6.74
N ASP A 498 2.76 24.23 -6.70
CA ASP A 498 1.49 24.36 -5.97
C ASP A 498 1.44 23.54 -4.66
N PHE A 499 2.60 23.00 -4.23
CA PHE A 499 2.70 22.27 -2.95
C PHE A 499 3.16 23.20 -1.83
N ASP A 500 2.40 23.22 -0.72
CA ASP A 500 2.79 23.87 0.53
C ASP A 500 3.66 22.93 1.38
N PRO A 501 4.97 23.21 1.52
CA PRO A 501 5.88 22.35 2.26
C PRO A 501 5.77 22.51 3.79
N ALA A 502 4.92 23.41 4.30
CA ALA A 502 4.77 23.59 5.75
C ALA A 502 4.02 22.43 6.44
N GLY A 503 3.18 21.69 5.70
CA GLY A 503 2.38 20.57 6.20
C GLY A 503 3.07 19.20 6.06
N MET A 504 2.29 18.12 6.19
CA MET A 504 2.79 16.79 5.84
C MET A 504 2.81 16.63 4.32
N ILE A 505 3.82 15.91 3.84
CA ILE A 505 3.97 15.52 2.43
C ILE A 505 2.70 14.83 1.92
N THR A 506 2.04 14.03 2.74
CA THR A 506 0.85 13.25 2.36
C THR A 506 -0.50 13.95 2.59
N ASP A 507 -0.51 15.20 3.04
CA ASP A 507 -1.75 16.00 3.18
C ASP A 507 -2.29 16.48 1.82
N SER A 508 -1.55 16.25 0.73
CA SER A 508 -2.00 16.56 -0.62
C SER A 508 -1.55 15.51 -1.63
N GLN A 509 -2.25 15.47 -2.76
CA GLN A 509 -1.85 14.63 -3.89
C GLN A 509 -0.48 15.06 -4.45
N HIS A 510 -0.24 16.37 -4.63
CA HIS A 510 1.03 16.88 -5.15
C HIS A 510 2.22 16.55 -4.22
N GLY A 511 2.05 16.69 -2.91
CA GLY A 511 3.08 16.28 -1.95
C GLY A 511 3.31 14.77 -1.98
N SER A 512 2.25 13.97 -2.16
CA SER A 512 2.40 12.51 -2.33
C SER A 512 3.23 12.17 -3.57
N TYR A 513 2.99 12.81 -4.73
CA TYR A 513 3.85 12.63 -5.93
C TYR A 513 5.27 13.17 -5.74
N TRP A 514 5.45 14.25 -4.98
CA TRP A 514 6.79 14.70 -4.59
C TRP A 514 7.57 13.59 -3.91
N ASN A 515 6.90 12.84 -3.02
CA ASN A 515 7.52 11.74 -2.27
C ASN A 515 7.93 10.56 -3.16
N LEU A 516 7.22 10.31 -4.27
CA LEU A 516 7.56 9.25 -5.23
C LEU A 516 8.74 9.67 -6.14
N ILE A 517 8.76 10.94 -6.54
CA ILE A 517 9.70 11.46 -7.53
C ILE A 517 11.04 11.88 -6.93
N MET A 518 11.03 12.52 -5.76
CA MET A 518 12.24 13.01 -5.11
C MET A 518 13.31 11.93 -4.88
N PRO A 519 12.96 10.66 -4.56
CA PRO A 519 13.92 9.57 -4.50
C PRO A 519 14.80 9.39 -5.75
N TYR A 520 14.32 9.67 -6.97
CA TYR A 520 15.17 9.63 -8.16
C TYR A 520 16.31 10.66 -8.09
N ALA A 521 15.99 11.88 -7.66
CA ALA A 521 16.96 12.95 -7.51
C ALA A 521 17.96 12.66 -6.39
N LEU A 522 17.49 12.20 -5.23
CA LEU A 522 18.35 11.80 -4.12
C LEU A 522 19.24 10.60 -4.51
N GLY A 523 18.66 9.54 -5.05
CA GLY A 523 19.35 8.32 -5.47
C GLY A 523 20.27 8.49 -6.69
N SER A 524 20.27 9.66 -7.33
CA SER A 524 21.26 9.99 -8.38
C SER A 524 22.64 10.29 -7.79
N GLY A 525 22.73 10.75 -6.54
CA GLY A 525 23.98 11.28 -5.96
C GLY A 525 24.38 12.65 -6.53
N LEU A 526 23.45 13.38 -7.18
CA LEU A 526 23.66 14.76 -7.61
C LEU A 526 23.84 15.68 -6.39
N ILE A 527 22.99 15.46 -5.40
CA ILE A 527 22.98 16.16 -4.12
C ILE A 527 23.91 15.39 -3.19
N ASP A 528 24.98 16.06 -2.78
CA ASP A 528 25.89 15.53 -1.77
C ASP A 528 25.12 15.38 -0.44
N PRO A 529 24.99 14.16 0.11
CA PRO A 529 24.23 13.92 1.33
C PRO A 529 24.83 14.60 2.56
N ASP A 530 26.14 14.87 2.57
CA ASP A 530 26.82 15.53 3.68
C ASP A 530 26.70 17.06 3.63
N SER A 531 26.28 17.60 2.49
CA SER A 531 26.01 19.03 2.33
C SER A 531 24.82 19.48 3.20
N ALA A 532 24.74 20.78 3.49
CA ALA A 532 23.59 21.35 4.19
C ALA A 532 22.26 21.10 3.46
N LEU A 533 22.30 21.08 2.11
CA LEU A 533 21.14 20.75 1.27
C LEU A 533 20.70 19.29 1.48
N GLY A 534 21.66 18.35 1.42
CA GLY A 534 21.39 16.92 1.62
C GLY A 534 20.78 16.63 2.99
N LYS A 535 21.43 17.12 4.06
CA LYS A 535 20.93 16.99 5.45
C LYS A 535 19.55 17.61 5.65
N GLY A 536 19.33 18.79 5.07
CA GLY A 536 18.03 19.48 5.14
C GLY A 536 16.91 18.72 4.44
N LEU A 537 17.19 18.11 3.27
CA LEU A 537 16.23 17.27 2.54
C LEU A 537 15.94 15.95 3.26
N THR A 538 16.96 15.29 3.83
CA THR A 538 16.76 14.11 4.69
C THR A 538 15.86 14.42 5.87
N THR A 539 16.10 15.57 6.51
CA THR A 539 15.31 16.03 7.64
C THR A 539 13.86 16.27 7.21
N PHE A 540 13.65 16.91 6.05
CA PHE A 540 12.32 17.14 5.50
C PHE A 540 11.58 15.80 5.25
N LEU A 541 12.20 14.87 4.53
CA LEU A 541 11.64 13.54 4.24
C LEU A 541 11.25 12.78 5.52
N ASN A 542 12.13 12.81 6.53
CA ASN A 542 11.95 12.07 7.77
C ASN A 542 10.96 12.72 8.75
N ASN A 543 10.73 14.04 8.67
CA ASN A 543 9.93 14.78 9.66
C ASN A 543 8.59 15.28 9.14
N HIS A 544 8.33 15.20 7.82
CA HIS A 544 7.07 15.65 7.21
C HIS A 544 6.21 14.50 6.66
N GLY A 545 6.34 13.30 7.23
CA GLY A 545 5.47 12.16 6.92
C GLY A 545 5.75 11.54 5.55
N GLY A 546 7.02 11.51 5.13
CA GLY A 546 7.44 10.86 3.88
C GLY A 546 7.56 9.33 3.99
N LEU A 547 7.70 8.79 5.20
CA LEU A 547 7.98 7.35 5.41
C LEU A 547 7.02 6.72 6.44
N PHE A 548 6.74 5.43 6.26
CA PHE A 548 6.04 4.59 7.23
C PHE A 548 6.60 3.17 7.21
N LEU A 549 7.13 2.69 8.34
CA LEU A 549 7.86 1.42 8.44
C LEU A 549 8.96 1.28 7.38
N GLY A 550 9.68 2.37 7.09
CA GLY A 550 10.73 2.43 6.09
C GLY A 550 10.24 2.42 4.63
N LEU A 551 8.93 2.48 4.41
CA LEU A 551 8.30 2.50 3.08
C LEU A 551 7.87 3.93 2.71
N THR A 552 8.10 4.32 1.46
CA THR A 552 7.61 5.59 0.87
C THR A 552 6.10 5.73 1.00
N ARG A 553 5.63 6.72 1.78
CA ARG A 553 4.21 6.99 1.94
C ARG A 553 3.59 7.63 0.71
N PHE A 554 2.33 7.31 0.47
CA PHE A 554 1.56 7.87 -0.63
C PHE A 554 0.09 8.06 -0.22
N ASN A 555 -0.50 9.19 -0.60
CA ASN A 555 -1.91 9.47 -0.40
C ASN A 555 -2.50 10.10 -1.66
N LEU A 556 -2.96 9.25 -2.59
CA LEU A 556 -3.52 9.69 -3.86
C LEU A 556 -4.70 10.65 -3.69
N SER A 557 -5.52 10.41 -2.66
CA SER A 557 -6.71 11.22 -2.38
C SER A 557 -6.37 12.61 -1.84
N GLY A 558 -5.24 12.76 -1.13
CA GLY A 558 -4.93 13.96 -0.34
C GLY A 558 -5.95 14.24 0.77
N GLU A 559 -6.78 13.26 1.15
CA GLU A 559 -7.70 13.39 2.27
C GLU A 559 -7.05 12.93 3.58
N PRO A 560 -7.59 13.35 4.75
CA PRO A 560 -7.13 12.86 6.05
C PRO A 560 -7.07 11.33 6.13
N VAL A 561 -6.21 10.81 6.99
CA VAL A 561 -5.91 9.36 7.11
C VAL A 561 -7.12 8.52 7.57
N GLU A 562 -8.16 9.17 8.08
CA GLU A 562 -9.43 8.57 8.49
C GLU A 562 -10.41 8.41 7.33
N ALA A 563 -10.20 9.11 6.22
CA ALA A 563 -11.06 9.05 5.05
C ALA A 563 -10.76 7.78 4.22
N CYS A 564 -11.83 7.15 3.73
CA CYS A 564 -11.74 6.02 2.80
C CYS A 564 -12.62 6.29 1.56
N GLN A 565 -12.12 6.08 0.36
CA GLN A 565 -12.86 6.32 -0.89
C GLN A 565 -13.33 4.98 -1.46
N THR A 566 -14.62 4.67 -1.31
CA THR A 566 -15.16 3.35 -1.69
C THR A 566 -16.13 3.40 -2.86
N ARG A 567 -16.49 4.59 -3.36
CA ARG A 567 -17.28 4.78 -4.59
C ARG A 567 -16.46 5.53 -5.65
N PRO A 568 -16.53 5.13 -6.93
CA PRO A 568 -15.87 5.85 -8.01
C PRO A 568 -16.47 7.24 -8.22
N ALA A 569 -15.67 8.31 -8.05
CA ALA A 569 -16.01 9.68 -8.46
C ALA A 569 -15.36 10.07 -9.82
N GLY A 570 -14.74 9.11 -10.49
CA GLY A 570 -13.87 9.30 -11.67
C GLY A 570 -12.87 8.15 -11.78
N PRO A 571 -11.93 8.17 -12.73
CA PRO A 571 -10.97 7.07 -12.91
C PRO A 571 -10.03 6.87 -11.70
N TRP A 572 -9.92 7.86 -10.81
CA TRP A 572 -9.04 7.90 -9.63
C TRP A 572 -9.70 8.75 -8.54
N PRO A 573 -9.63 8.46 -7.23
CA PRO A 573 -8.77 7.51 -6.50
C PRO A 573 -9.47 6.25 -5.94
N ALA A 574 -10.68 5.90 -6.40
CA ALA A 574 -11.45 4.77 -5.83
C ALA A 574 -10.96 3.36 -6.24
N ALA A 575 -9.74 3.25 -6.78
CA ALA A 575 -9.15 1.96 -7.13
C ALA A 575 -8.66 1.23 -5.87
N ASP A 576 -8.71 -0.10 -5.89
CA ASP A 576 -8.08 -0.94 -4.86
C ASP A 576 -6.61 -0.53 -4.65
N GLY A 577 -6.13 -0.55 -3.42
CA GLY A 577 -4.79 -0.04 -3.08
C GLY A 577 -4.66 1.46 -2.84
N TYR A 578 -5.56 2.30 -3.39
CA TYR A 578 -5.53 3.76 -3.21
C TYR A 578 -6.78 4.36 -2.53
N ARG A 579 -7.64 3.50 -1.98
CA ARG A 579 -8.86 3.91 -1.26
C ARG A 579 -8.57 4.74 -0.02
N SER A 580 -7.39 4.66 0.57
CA SER A 580 -6.98 5.42 1.77
C SER A 580 -5.49 5.74 1.72
N SER A 581 -4.97 6.48 2.71
CA SER A 581 -3.53 6.73 2.83
C SER A 581 -2.76 5.40 2.91
N GLY A 582 -1.66 5.30 2.18
CA GLY A 582 -0.92 4.08 2.00
C GLY A 582 0.57 4.30 1.76
N VAL A 583 1.16 3.36 1.03
CA VAL A 583 2.55 3.37 0.58
C VAL A 583 2.62 2.97 -0.90
N ASP A 584 3.67 3.40 -1.59
CA ASP A 584 3.94 3.01 -2.98
C ASP A 584 5.45 2.73 -3.10
N GLN A 585 5.77 1.46 -3.36
CA GLN A 585 7.15 0.97 -3.34
C GLN A 585 7.73 0.70 -4.73
N GLN A 586 6.98 1.05 -5.79
CA GLN A 586 7.51 1.02 -7.16
C GLN A 586 8.74 1.93 -7.27
N TYR A 587 8.73 3.04 -6.53
CA TYR A 587 9.78 4.05 -6.48
C TYR A 587 10.82 3.82 -5.36
N GLY A 588 10.62 2.81 -4.51
CA GLY A 588 11.47 2.51 -3.36
C GLY A 588 12.91 2.13 -3.73
N TRP A 589 13.15 1.61 -4.96
CA TRP A 589 14.48 1.31 -5.46
C TRP A 589 15.41 2.54 -5.43
N SER A 590 14.92 3.70 -5.86
CA SER A 590 15.71 4.93 -5.89
C SER A 590 15.96 5.48 -4.48
N TYR A 591 15.00 5.30 -3.57
CA TYR A 591 15.21 5.61 -2.15
C TYR A 591 16.28 4.71 -1.52
N LEU A 592 16.33 3.42 -1.86
CA LEU A 592 17.39 2.53 -1.39
C LEU A 592 18.77 2.89 -1.95
N LYS A 593 18.86 3.36 -3.21
CA LYS A 593 20.12 3.94 -3.73
C LYS A 593 20.57 5.15 -2.91
N TYR A 594 19.63 5.93 -2.39
CA TYR A 594 19.94 7.06 -1.52
C TYR A 594 20.40 6.58 -0.13
N LEU A 595 19.73 5.60 0.47
CA LEU A 595 20.13 5.02 1.75
C LEU A 595 21.54 4.40 1.69
N ASP A 596 21.88 3.73 0.58
CA ASP A 596 23.22 3.24 0.30
C ASP A 596 24.27 4.35 0.33
N GLN A 597 23.95 5.52 -0.25
CA GLN A 597 24.88 6.65 -0.36
C GLN A 597 25.15 7.30 0.99
N ILE A 598 24.14 7.36 1.86
CA ILE A 598 24.27 7.96 3.20
C ILE A 598 24.71 6.95 4.27
N GLY A 599 24.78 5.66 3.94
CA GLY A 599 25.17 4.59 4.86
C GLY A 599 24.15 4.31 5.97
N ASP A 600 22.84 4.57 5.75
CA ASP A 600 21.81 4.35 6.77
C ASP A 600 21.36 2.88 6.80
N ALA A 601 22.20 2.05 7.41
CA ALA A 601 22.01 0.61 7.50
C ALA A 601 20.72 0.19 8.22
N ASP A 602 20.32 0.92 9.25
CA ASP A 602 19.14 0.55 10.03
C ASP A 602 17.85 0.83 9.25
N ARG A 603 17.79 1.93 8.47
CA ARG A 603 16.67 2.15 7.54
C ARG A 603 16.64 1.18 6.37
N ILE A 604 17.79 0.74 5.85
CA ILE A 604 17.82 -0.33 4.84
C ILE A 604 17.17 -1.60 5.41
N GLY A 605 17.54 -1.99 6.64
CA GLY A 605 16.92 -3.13 7.33
C GLY A 605 15.44 -2.92 7.61
N LEU A 606 15.02 -1.69 7.93
CA LEU A 606 13.61 -1.35 8.14
C LEU A 606 12.82 -1.44 6.83
N THR A 607 13.30 -0.89 5.72
CA THR A 607 12.65 -1.02 4.40
C THR A 607 12.58 -2.48 3.96
N PHE A 608 13.63 -3.27 4.19
CA PHE A 608 13.63 -4.71 3.88
C PHE A 608 12.51 -5.46 4.60
N TYR A 609 12.40 -5.30 5.92
CA TYR A 609 11.33 -5.95 6.69
C TYR A 609 9.97 -5.27 6.49
N GLY A 610 9.93 -3.98 6.17
CA GLY A 610 8.73 -3.26 5.75
C GLY A 610 8.11 -3.88 4.52
N MET A 611 8.91 -4.13 3.47
CA MET A 611 8.48 -4.85 2.27
C MET A 611 8.01 -6.27 2.63
N LEU A 612 8.83 -7.01 3.37
CA LEU A 612 8.58 -8.43 3.67
C LEU A 612 7.33 -8.66 4.55
N ALA A 613 7.10 -7.77 5.52
CA ALA A 613 6.00 -7.87 6.47
C ALA A 613 4.74 -7.13 5.99
N GLN A 614 4.89 -6.03 5.26
CA GLN A 614 3.79 -5.09 4.98
C GLN A 614 3.55 -4.81 3.50
N GLY A 615 4.55 -4.91 2.64
CA GLY A 615 4.39 -4.70 1.19
C GLY A 615 3.92 -5.94 0.43
N PHE A 616 4.25 -7.13 0.92
CA PHE A 616 3.91 -8.38 0.27
C PHE A 616 2.75 -9.13 0.92
N THR A 617 1.99 -9.88 0.12
CA THR A 617 1.08 -10.92 0.64
C THR A 617 1.89 -11.96 1.42
N ARG A 618 1.35 -12.40 2.55
CA ARG A 618 2.04 -13.35 3.42
C ARG A 618 2.14 -14.73 2.76
N ASN A 619 3.32 -15.34 2.85
CA ASN A 619 3.70 -16.66 2.29
C ASN A 619 3.51 -16.87 0.76
N THR A 620 3.01 -15.88 0.02
CA THR A 620 2.84 -15.90 -1.44
C THR A 620 3.61 -14.77 -2.14
N PHE A 621 4.05 -13.76 -1.37
CA PHE A 621 4.98 -12.71 -1.77
C PHE A 621 4.52 -11.83 -2.94
N ILE A 622 3.22 -11.63 -3.11
CA ILE A 622 2.66 -10.78 -4.17
C ILE A 622 2.70 -9.31 -3.71
N GLY A 623 3.23 -8.42 -4.54
CA GLY A 623 3.25 -6.97 -4.33
C GLY A 623 2.67 -6.20 -5.52
N GLY A 624 1.90 -5.16 -5.24
CA GLY A 624 1.31 -4.23 -6.20
C GLY A 624 2.19 -3.01 -6.45
N GLU A 625 1.64 -1.96 -7.03
CA GLU A 625 2.28 -0.65 -7.08
C GLU A 625 2.22 0.03 -5.71
N GLY A 626 0.99 0.23 -5.22
CA GLY A 626 0.72 0.80 -3.91
C GLY A 626 -0.16 -0.10 -3.06
N GLU A 627 -0.05 0.06 -1.74
CA GLU A 627 -0.88 -0.65 -0.76
C GLU A 627 -1.52 0.33 0.23
N THR A 628 -2.79 0.09 0.56
CA THR A 628 -3.46 0.81 1.66
C THR A 628 -2.76 0.53 2.99
N VAL A 629 -2.68 1.53 3.87
CA VAL A 629 -2.20 1.39 5.26
C VAL A 629 -3.26 1.85 6.24
N ALA A 630 -3.85 3.02 5.98
CA ALA A 630 -4.98 3.55 6.73
C ALA A 630 -6.16 2.56 6.66
N PRO A 631 -6.71 2.12 7.81
CA PRO A 631 -7.79 1.14 7.84
C PRO A 631 -9.04 1.69 7.16
N CYS A 632 -9.57 0.93 6.20
CA CYS A 632 -10.88 1.16 5.61
C CYS A 632 -11.88 0.25 6.34
N PRO A 633 -12.92 0.79 7.02
CA PRO A 633 -13.76 -0.05 7.89
C PRO A 633 -14.60 -1.13 7.17
N MET A 634 -14.65 -1.14 5.83
CA MET A 634 -15.27 -2.19 5.02
C MET A 634 -14.32 -3.31 4.59
N GLU A 635 -13.03 -3.22 4.93
CA GLU A 635 -12.02 -4.17 4.47
C GLU A 635 -11.13 -4.56 5.64
N TYR A 636 -11.23 -5.81 6.10
CA TYR A 636 -10.30 -6.31 7.12
C TYR A 636 -8.89 -6.41 6.53
N TYR A 637 -8.73 -7.16 5.44
CA TYR A 637 -7.45 -7.21 4.71
C TYR A 637 -7.20 -5.92 3.95
N ARG A 638 -5.94 -5.47 3.98
CA ARG A 638 -5.52 -4.32 3.19
C ARG A 638 -5.52 -4.70 1.70
N SER A 639 -5.72 -3.69 0.86
CA SER A 639 -5.78 -3.84 -0.60
C SER A 639 -4.51 -3.29 -1.24
N GLN A 640 -4.12 -3.89 -2.37
CA GLN A 640 -3.00 -3.49 -3.22
C GLN A 640 -3.52 -3.04 -4.59
N PHE A 641 -2.82 -2.09 -5.23
CA PHE A 641 -3.13 -1.62 -6.57
C PHE A 641 -2.31 -2.38 -7.61
N ARG A 642 -2.94 -2.93 -8.66
CA ARG A 642 -2.26 -3.48 -9.85
C ARG A 642 -1.17 -4.54 -9.55
N ALA A 643 -1.42 -5.44 -8.61
CA ALA A 643 -0.54 -6.59 -8.38
C ALA A 643 -0.64 -7.66 -9.49
N PRO A 644 0.43 -8.45 -9.75
CA PRO A 644 1.80 -8.29 -9.26
C PRO A 644 2.62 -7.25 -10.06
N LEU A 645 3.63 -6.65 -9.43
CA LEU A 645 4.49 -5.64 -10.05
C LEU A 645 5.99 -5.95 -9.90
N SER A 646 6.75 -5.96 -11.00
CA SER A 646 8.18 -6.33 -10.97
C SER A 646 9.11 -5.34 -10.24
N PRO A 647 8.88 -4.01 -10.24
CA PRO A 647 9.70 -3.07 -9.49
C PRO A 647 9.58 -3.23 -7.98
N ASN A 648 8.43 -3.64 -7.43
CA ASN A 648 8.31 -3.92 -5.99
C ASN A 648 9.17 -5.12 -5.58
N ASN A 649 9.18 -6.18 -6.40
CA ASN A 649 10.11 -7.30 -6.23
C ASN A 649 11.56 -6.79 -6.23
N ALA A 650 11.89 -5.88 -7.16
CA ALA A 650 13.20 -5.29 -7.27
C ALA A 650 13.56 -4.44 -6.04
N THR A 651 12.66 -3.61 -5.52
CA THR A 651 12.86 -2.81 -4.30
C THR A 651 13.26 -3.70 -3.11
N TYR A 652 12.55 -4.81 -2.88
CA TYR A 652 12.93 -5.80 -1.87
C TYR A 652 14.33 -6.38 -2.13
N LEU A 653 14.62 -6.80 -3.36
CA LEU A 653 15.91 -7.37 -3.74
C LEU A 653 17.06 -6.35 -3.60
N LYS A 654 16.80 -5.06 -3.83
CA LYS A 654 17.77 -3.99 -3.63
C LYS A 654 18.07 -3.76 -2.16
N ALA A 655 17.06 -3.81 -1.29
CA ALA A 655 17.26 -3.71 0.14
C ALA A 655 18.10 -4.89 0.63
N LEU A 656 17.76 -6.11 0.20
CA LEU A 656 18.53 -7.31 0.51
C LEU A 656 19.97 -7.21 0.00
N ARG A 657 20.19 -6.75 -1.24
CA ARG A 657 21.52 -6.51 -1.75
C ARG A 657 22.26 -5.51 -0.86
N GLY A 658 21.66 -4.37 -0.53
CA GLY A 658 22.27 -3.36 0.35
C GLY A 658 22.62 -3.91 1.74
N MET A 659 21.88 -4.88 2.25
CA MET A 659 22.22 -5.57 3.50
C MET A 659 23.42 -6.50 3.38
N LEU A 660 23.61 -7.11 2.21
CA LEU A 660 24.68 -8.06 1.92
C LEU A 660 25.96 -7.36 1.44
N LEU A 661 25.86 -6.33 0.60
CA LEU A 661 26.98 -5.53 0.13
C LEU A 661 26.55 -4.22 -0.55
N ASN A 662 27.44 -3.25 -0.57
CA ASN A 662 27.29 -1.97 -1.28
C ASN A 662 28.64 -1.46 -1.82
N GLU A 663 28.60 -0.56 -2.80
CA GLU A 663 29.79 0.03 -3.40
C GLU A 663 29.86 1.54 -3.16
N THR A 664 31.03 2.04 -2.74
CA THR A 664 31.28 3.47 -2.60
C THR A 664 31.84 4.05 -3.90
N LEU A 665 31.38 5.24 -4.27
CA LEU A 665 31.81 5.99 -5.44
C LEU A 665 32.57 7.25 -4.99
N ASP A 666 33.57 7.68 -5.75
CA ASP A 666 34.16 9.01 -5.59
C ASP A 666 33.30 10.12 -6.25
N ASP A 667 33.74 11.37 -6.11
CA ASP A 667 33.05 12.55 -6.66
C ASP A 667 32.86 12.50 -8.19
N ALA A 668 33.75 11.80 -8.90
CA ALA A 668 33.68 11.61 -10.34
C ALA A 668 32.75 10.44 -10.74
N GLY A 669 32.27 9.67 -9.77
CA GLY A 669 31.45 8.48 -9.98
C GLY A 669 32.24 7.20 -10.24
N VAL A 670 33.55 7.18 -9.94
CA VAL A 670 34.38 5.99 -10.05
C VAL A 670 34.20 5.13 -8.79
N PRO A 671 33.91 3.82 -8.91
CA PRO A 671 33.88 2.91 -7.77
C PRO A 671 35.26 2.80 -7.11
N THR A 672 35.31 2.88 -5.77
CA THR A 672 36.57 2.86 -5.01
C THR A 672 36.62 1.79 -3.92
N GLU A 673 35.52 1.57 -3.19
CA GLU A 673 35.46 0.66 -2.05
C GLU A 673 34.24 -0.28 -2.11
N LEU A 674 34.36 -1.41 -1.41
CA LEU A 674 33.31 -2.42 -1.27
C LEU A 674 32.98 -2.63 0.20
N ASP A 675 31.74 -2.38 0.58
CA ASP A 675 31.18 -2.64 1.90
C ASP A 675 30.49 -4.01 1.90
N LEU A 676 30.87 -4.89 2.82
CA LEU A 676 30.32 -6.23 2.98
C LEU A 676 29.52 -6.33 4.27
N ALA A 677 28.30 -6.85 4.17
CA ALA A 677 27.33 -7.01 5.24
C ALA A 677 26.92 -5.71 6.01
N PRO A 678 26.87 -4.52 5.37
CA PRO A 678 26.74 -3.25 6.10
C PRO A 678 25.42 -3.10 6.87
N ALA A 679 24.36 -3.78 6.42
CA ALA A 679 23.04 -3.76 7.08
C ALA A 679 22.49 -5.16 7.41
N THR A 680 23.35 -6.16 7.61
CA THR A 680 22.90 -7.50 8.01
C THR A 680 22.16 -7.46 9.37
N PRO A 681 20.98 -8.07 9.50
CA PRO A 681 20.24 -8.09 10.76
C PRO A 681 21.05 -8.81 11.83
N ARG A 682 21.16 -8.21 13.02
CA ARG A 682 21.89 -8.81 14.14
C ARG A 682 21.45 -10.25 14.45
N PRO A 683 20.15 -10.62 14.40
CA PRO A 683 19.72 -12.01 14.60
C PRO A 683 20.26 -13.01 13.57
N TRP A 684 20.62 -12.59 12.35
CA TRP A 684 21.21 -13.46 11.33
C TRP A 684 22.64 -13.87 11.67
N LEU A 685 23.27 -13.20 12.63
CA LEU A 685 24.58 -13.56 13.15
C LEU A 685 24.49 -14.14 14.57
N SER A 686 23.32 -14.69 14.96
CA SER A 686 23.19 -15.49 16.18
C SER A 686 24.15 -16.70 16.17
N ASP A 687 24.41 -17.29 17.34
CA ASP A 687 25.36 -18.40 17.45
C ASP A 687 25.04 -19.55 16.47
N GLY A 688 26.06 -20.00 15.74
CA GLY A 688 25.96 -21.07 14.75
C GLY A 688 25.40 -20.65 13.38
N GLN A 689 24.99 -19.39 13.20
CA GLN A 689 24.46 -18.90 11.93
C GLN A 689 25.58 -18.44 10.98
N THR A 690 25.29 -18.51 9.69
CA THR A 690 26.18 -18.04 8.61
C THR A 690 25.39 -17.17 7.63
N VAL A 691 25.97 -16.03 7.28
CA VAL A 691 25.52 -15.14 6.20
C VAL A 691 26.61 -15.08 5.15
N GLY A 692 26.28 -15.15 3.87
CA GLY A 692 27.30 -15.11 2.83
C GLY A 692 26.75 -15.09 1.43
N VAL A 693 27.64 -14.81 0.48
CA VAL A 693 27.35 -14.77 -0.94
C VAL A 693 28.48 -15.45 -1.73
N THR A 694 28.14 -16.05 -2.86
CA THR A 694 29.06 -16.72 -3.77
C THR A 694 28.92 -16.11 -5.16
N GLU A 695 30.02 -15.60 -5.71
CA GLU A 695 30.11 -14.96 -7.02
C GLU A 695 29.04 -13.88 -7.23
N MET A 696 28.80 -13.03 -6.23
CA MET A 696 27.83 -11.93 -6.32
C MET A 696 28.43 -10.76 -7.09
N PRO A 697 27.81 -10.26 -8.19
CA PRO A 697 28.36 -9.17 -8.98
C PRO A 697 28.55 -7.89 -8.17
N THR A 698 29.64 -7.19 -8.44
CA THR A 698 29.89 -5.82 -7.97
C THR A 698 30.37 -4.96 -9.12
N LEU A 699 30.52 -3.65 -8.92
CA LEU A 699 31.12 -2.76 -9.92
C LEU A 699 32.61 -3.06 -10.22
N PHE A 700 33.25 -3.92 -9.43
CA PHE A 700 34.64 -4.40 -9.62
C PHE A 700 34.70 -5.82 -10.21
N GLY A 701 33.59 -6.56 -10.16
CA GLY A 701 33.52 -8.00 -10.48
C GLY A 701 32.86 -8.84 -9.39
N PRO A 702 32.76 -10.17 -9.57
CA PRO A 702 32.12 -11.02 -8.60
C PRO A 702 32.92 -11.08 -7.28
N VAL A 703 32.22 -11.01 -6.15
CA VAL A 703 32.79 -11.22 -4.81
C VAL A 703 32.19 -12.47 -4.18
N THR A 704 33.01 -13.17 -3.39
CA THR A 704 32.55 -14.28 -2.55
C THR A 704 32.94 -13.98 -1.10
N TYR A 705 31.99 -14.09 -0.17
CA TYR A 705 32.29 -14.03 1.25
C TYR A 705 31.33 -14.86 2.10
N ALA A 706 31.77 -15.24 3.29
CA ALA A 706 30.90 -15.83 4.30
C ALA A 706 31.32 -15.35 5.69
N ILE A 707 30.37 -14.99 6.54
CA ILE A 707 30.52 -14.63 7.94
C ILE A 707 29.81 -15.71 8.76
N THR A 708 30.56 -16.44 9.59
CA THR A 708 30.05 -17.46 10.49
C THR A 708 30.18 -17.00 11.93
N SER A 709 29.05 -16.91 12.62
CA SER A 709 29.00 -16.53 14.02
C SER A 709 29.17 -17.74 14.93
N LYS A 710 30.12 -17.64 15.87
CA LYS A 710 30.37 -18.61 16.94
C LYS A 710 30.43 -17.86 18.27
N VAL A 711 29.52 -16.90 18.46
CA VAL A 711 29.54 -15.95 19.58
C VAL A 711 29.50 -16.64 20.95
N ALA A 712 28.88 -17.82 21.07
CA ALA A 712 28.91 -18.61 22.31
C ALA A 712 30.29 -19.19 22.62
N ARG A 713 31.16 -19.30 21.60
CA ARG A 713 32.58 -19.69 21.72
C ARG A 713 33.52 -18.47 21.72
N GLY A 714 32.97 -17.26 21.78
CA GLY A 714 33.75 -16.02 21.84
C GLY A 714 34.35 -15.58 20.50
N THR A 715 33.86 -16.08 19.35
CA THR A 715 34.44 -15.71 18.04
C THR A 715 33.41 -15.47 16.92
N ILE A 716 33.80 -14.67 15.94
CA ILE A 716 33.17 -14.56 14.62
C ILE A 716 34.27 -14.75 13.57
N GLU A 717 33.99 -15.54 12.54
CA GLU A 717 34.95 -15.84 11.47
C GLU A 717 34.37 -15.45 10.12
N ALA A 718 35.14 -14.73 9.30
CA ALA A 718 34.76 -14.40 7.95
C ALA A 718 35.84 -14.78 6.94
N THR A 719 35.42 -15.30 5.79
CA THR A 719 36.28 -15.56 4.63
C THR A 719 35.84 -14.66 3.49
N ILE A 720 36.78 -13.95 2.87
CA ILE A 720 36.51 -12.98 1.80
C ILE A 720 37.45 -13.28 0.63
N THR A 721 36.86 -13.41 -0.56
CA THR A 721 37.55 -13.45 -1.85
C THR A 721 37.14 -12.19 -2.62
N PRO A 722 37.95 -11.13 -2.59
CA PRO A 722 37.67 -9.91 -3.34
C PRO A 722 37.62 -10.17 -4.86
N PRO A 723 36.92 -9.31 -5.62
CA PRO A 723 36.93 -9.37 -7.08
C PRO A 723 38.34 -9.35 -7.66
N PRO A 724 38.66 -10.18 -8.67
CA PRO A 724 39.95 -10.14 -9.32
C PRO A 724 40.10 -8.84 -10.12
N ALA A 725 41.32 -8.27 -10.12
CA ALA A 725 41.65 -7.15 -10.98
C ALA A 725 41.49 -7.56 -12.46
N ALA A 726 40.83 -6.71 -13.25
CA ALA A 726 40.59 -6.94 -14.67
C ALA A 726 40.75 -5.65 -15.47
N ALA A 727 41.27 -5.75 -16.69
CA ALA A 727 41.34 -4.61 -17.60
C ALA A 727 39.92 -4.10 -17.93
N GLY A 728 39.76 -2.77 -18.03
CA GLY A 728 38.46 -2.16 -18.27
C GLY A 728 37.56 -2.05 -17.04
N ARG A 729 38.08 -2.36 -15.83
CA ARG A 729 37.38 -2.20 -14.56
C ARG A 729 38.10 -1.25 -13.61
N PRO A 730 37.38 -0.62 -12.66
CA PRO A 730 38.01 0.17 -11.60
C PRO A 730 38.86 -0.72 -10.67
N GLU A 731 39.89 -0.13 -10.07
CA GLU A 731 40.69 -0.79 -9.03
C GLU A 731 39.94 -0.75 -7.70
N LEU A 732 39.74 -1.92 -7.08
CA LEU A 732 39.20 -2.01 -5.73
C LEU A 732 40.28 -1.64 -4.71
N GLN A 733 40.12 -0.48 -4.06
CA GLN A 733 41.14 0.03 -3.13
C GLN A 733 41.07 -0.69 -1.79
N ARG A 734 39.86 -0.81 -1.22
CA ARG A 734 39.62 -1.32 0.14
C ARG A 734 38.30 -2.07 0.22
N VAL A 735 38.25 -3.06 1.11
CA VAL A 735 37.01 -3.74 1.52
C VAL A 735 36.73 -3.40 2.99
N LYS A 736 35.51 -2.99 3.28
CA LYS A 736 34.98 -2.78 4.63
C LYS A 736 34.08 -3.95 5.00
N LEU A 737 34.46 -4.71 6.02
CA LEU A 737 33.68 -5.84 6.51
C LEU A 737 32.94 -5.43 7.80
N HIS A 738 31.62 -5.47 7.75
CA HIS A 738 30.75 -5.15 8.89
C HIS A 738 30.37 -6.44 9.62
N LEU A 739 30.80 -6.60 10.87
CA LEU A 739 30.58 -7.85 11.62
C LEU A 739 29.26 -7.86 12.40
N ARG A 740 28.61 -6.70 12.60
CA ARG A 740 27.27 -6.48 13.19
C ARG A 740 26.88 -7.50 14.27
N VAL A 741 27.65 -7.53 15.37
CA VAL A 741 27.51 -8.57 16.40
C VAL A 741 26.10 -8.62 17.02
N PRO A 742 25.58 -9.80 17.40
CA PRO A 742 24.28 -9.89 18.06
C PRO A 742 24.19 -9.09 19.36
N ALA A 743 22.98 -8.62 19.68
CA ALA A 743 22.70 -8.01 20.98
C ALA A 743 23.15 -8.94 22.12
N GLY A 744 23.82 -8.37 23.12
CA GLY A 744 24.40 -9.12 24.24
C GLY A 744 25.86 -9.51 24.05
N TYR A 745 26.47 -9.12 22.93
CA TYR A 745 27.90 -9.29 22.65
C TYR A 745 28.50 -7.97 22.14
N ARG A 746 29.82 -7.83 22.32
CA ARG A 746 30.62 -6.77 21.68
C ARG A 746 31.92 -7.34 21.15
N LEU A 747 32.49 -6.73 20.11
CA LEU A 747 33.84 -7.06 19.65
C LEU A 747 34.89 -6.70 20.73
N ASP A 748 35.94 -7.52 20.83
CA ASP A 748 37.07 -7.34 21.75
C ASP A 748 38.41 -7.16 21.00
N GLY A 749 38.50 -7.69 19.78
CA GLY A 749 39.69 -7.59 18.93
C GLY A 749 39.49 -8.38 17.63
N ALA A 750 40.20 -8.03 16.57
CA ALA A 750 40.13 -8.70 15.27
C ALA A 750 41.51 -8.95 14.67
N THR A 751 41.61 -10.00 13.86
CA THR A 751 42.79 -10.29 13.04
C THR A 751 42.38 -10.56 11.60
N ALA A 752 43.19 -10.09 10.63
CA ALA A 752 43.09 -10.42 9.22
C ALA A 752 44.34 -11.21 8.81
N ASN A 753 44.16 -12.44 8.31
CA ASN A 753 45.26 -13.37 7.99
C ASN A 753 46.28 -13.52 9.13
N GLY A 754 45.78 -13.53 10.38
CA GLY A 754 46.59 -13.66 11.61
C GLY A 754 47.27 -12.38 12.10
N ARG A 755 47.12 -11.25 11.40
CA ARG A 755 47.63 -9.93 11.85
C ARG A 755 46.53 -9.12 12.49
N ALA A 756 46.82 -8.44 13.60
CA ALA A 756 45.86 -7.55 14.26
C ALA A 756 45.38 -6.45 13.31
N VAL A 757 44.08 -6.13 13.38
CA VAL A 757 43.45 -5.05 12.61
C VAL A 757 42.53 -4.27 13.54
N ASP A 758 42.42 -2.96 13.28
CA ASP A 758 41.56 -2.08 14.06
C ASP A 758 40.09 -2.34 13.76
N ILE A 759 39.28 -2.24 14.80
CA ILE A 759 37.81 -2.29 14.73
C ILE A 759 37.32 -0.85 14.89
N GLN A 760 36.53 -0.39 13.93
CA GLN A 760 35.91 0.93 13.96
C GLN A 760 34.69 0.94 14.89
N GLU A 761 34.18 2.13 15.24
CA GLU A 761 33.09 2.29 16.23
C GLU A 761 31.78 1.58 15.83
N ASP A 762 31.58 1.34 14.54
CA ASP A 762 30.44 0.69 13.93
C ASP A 762 30.63 -0.83 13.73
N ASP A 763 31.59 -1.45 14.43
CA ASP A 763 31.97 -2.86 14.29
C ASP A 763 32.58 -3.21 12.91
N THR A 764 33.14 -2.22 12.20
CA THR A 764 33.77 -2.42 10.88
C THR A 764 35.26 -2.76 10.96
N VAL A 765 35.69 -3.70 10.12
CA VAL A 765 37.10 -4.02 9.87
C VAL A 765 37.46 -3.70 8.41
N THR A 766 38.53 -2.93 8.18
CA THR A 766 39.01 -2.63 6.83
C THR A 766 40.13 -3.60 6.43
N ILE A 767 40.04 -4.17 5.23
CA ILE A 767 41.03 -5.09 4.66
C ILE A 767 41.44 -4.64 3.24
N PRO A 768 42.59 -5.11 2.73
CA PRO A 768 43.03 -4.80 1.37
C PRO A 768 42.00 -5.22 0.31
N GLY A 769 41.90 -4.44 -0.77
CA GLY A 769 41.02 -4.75 -1.90
C GLY A 769 41.43 -5.96 -2.76
N THR A 770 42.57 -6.59 -2.46
CA THR A 770 43.10 -7.73 -3.22
C THR A 770 43.55 -8.85 -2.29
N GLY A 771 43.54 -10.08 -2.82
CA GLY A 771 43.96 -11.28 -2.10
C GLY A 771 42.88 -11.81 -1.16
N ALA A 772 42.75 -13.14 -1.12
CA ALA A 772 41.83 -13.79 -0.20
C ALA A 772 42.22 -13.48 1.26
N THR A 773 41.22 -13.15 2.07
CA THR A 773 41.42 -12.74 3.46
C THR A 773 40.51 -13.53 4.38
N THR A 774 41.08 -14.05 5.46
CA THR A 774 40.32 -14.61 6.58
C THR A 774 40.37 -13.63 7.74
N VAL A 775 39.22 -13.15 8.18
CA VAL A 775 39.06 -12.32 9.38
C VAL A 775 38.58 -13.21 10.52
N ARG A 776 39.27 -13.15 11.67
CA ARG A 776 38.81 -13.75 12.92
C ARG A 776 38.70 -12.66 13.96
N ALA A 777 37.47 -12.42 14.42
CA ALA A 777 37.16 -11.51 15.51
C ALA A 777 36.86 -12.26 16.79
N THR A 778 37.29 -11.69 17.91
CA THR A 778 36.96 -12.12 19.26
C THR A 778 35.80 -11.28 19.79
N VAL A 779 34.84 -11.94 20.44
CA VAL A 779 33.66 -11.30 21.02
C VAL A 779 33.54 -11.66 22.49
N LYS A 780 32.97 -10.75 23.28
CA LYS A 780 32.68 -10.97 24.69
C LYS A 780 31.22 -10.64 25.02
N PRO A 781 30.58 -11.38 25.95
CA PRO A 781 29.25 -11.06 26.42
C PRO A 781 29.20 -9.68 27.09
N VAL A 782 28.10 -8.96 26.88
CA VAL A 782 27.77 -7.71 27.57
C VAL A 782 26.29 -7.67 27.92
N PRO A 783 25.89 -7.01 29.02
CA PRO A 783 24.48 -6.82 29.32
C PRO A 783 23.76 -6.05 28.20
N VAL A 784 22.55 -6.47 27.85
CA VAL A 784 21.65 -5.70 26.98
C VAL A 784 20.88 -4.73 27.86
N ALA A 785 21.01 -3.43 27.61
CA ALA A 785 20.23 -2.43 28.32
C ALA A 785 18.73 -2.62 28.00
N PRO A 786 17.82 -2.60 28.99
CA PRO A 786 16.40 -2.70 28.72
C PRO A 786 15.94 -1.45 27.97
N VAL A 787 15.20 -1.65 26.88
CA VAL A 787 14.46 -0.58 26.22
C VAL A 787 13.02 -0.65 26.71
N SER A 788 12.48 0.47 27.19
CA SER A 788 11.09 0.58 27.62
C SER A 788 10.56 1.96 27.27
N ARG A 789 9.66 1.99 26.30
CA ARG A 789 8.94 3.20 25.87
C ARG A 789 7.45 2.96 26.02
N ALA A 790 6.71 4.01 26.38
CA ALA A 790 5.27 3.99 26.41
C ALA A 790 4.74 5.37 26.01
N GLN A 791 3.66 5.39 25.23
CA GLN A 791 2.96 6.59 24.84
C GLN A 791 1.47 6.33 24.72
N ILE A 792 0.66 7.33 25.05
CA ILE A 792 -0.78 7.29 24.81
C ILE A 792 -0.98 7.73 23.36
N VAL A 793 -1.58 6.88 22.53
CA VAL A 793 -1.79 7.17 21.09
C VAL A 793 -3.20 7.66 20.80
N SER A 794 -4.15 7.27 21.65
CA SER A 794 -5.49 7.81 21.66
C SER A 794 -6.02 7.81 23.09
N ALA A 795 -6.94 8.71 23.35
CA ALA A 795 -7.73 8.65 24.55
C ALA A 795 -9.16 9.00 24.23
N ASP A 796 -10.07 8.12 24.60
CA ASP A 796 -11.50 8.22 24.37
C ASP A 796 -12.22 8.67 25.64
N LEU A 797 -13.12 9.62 25.46
CA LEU A 797 -13.85 10.43 26.42
C LEU A 797 -14.82 11.20 25.53
N ALA A 798 -16.06 11.39 25.95
CA ALA A 798 -16.97 12.23 25.18
C ALA A 798 -16.30 13.59 24.92
N THR A 799 -16.18 13.98 23.65
CA THR A 799 -15.62 15.28 23.24
C THR A 799 -16.38 16.43 23.88
N MET A 800 -17.65 16.20 24.22
CA MET A 800 -18.50 17.14 24.89
C MET A 800 -19.27 16.52 26.06
N VAL A 801 -19.22 17.19 27.21
CA VAL A 801 -19.79 16.71 28.49
C VAL A 801 -20.59 17.82 29.18
N ALA A 802 -21.65 17.44 29.89
CA ALA A 802 -22.40 18.38 30.72
C ALA A 802 -21.68 18.68 32.06
N PRO A 803 -21.85 19.88 32.65
CA PRO A 803 -21.45 20.11 34.04
C PRO A 803 -22.05 19.05 34.98
N GLY A 804 -21.26 18.54 35.92
CA GLY A 804 -21.67 17.49 36.86
C GLY A 804 -21.56 16.05 36.31
N ALA A 805 -21.29 15.88 35.01
CA ALA A 805 -21.16 14.56 34.41
C ALA A 805 -19.90 13.83 34.90
N THR A 806 -19.99 12.51 34.99
CA THR A 806 -18.82 11.63 35.14
C THR A 806 -18.69 10.78 33.89
N ALA A 807 -17.50 10.77 33.29
CA ALA A 807 -17.23 10.05 32.05
C ALA A 807 -16.04 9.09 32.20
N ASP A 808 -16.11 7.97 31.50
CA ASP A 808 -15.00 7.03 31.39
C ASP A 808 -13.97 7.58 30.38
N LEU A 809 -12.72 7.70 30.82
CA LEU A 809 -11.55 8.04 30.00
C LEU A 809 -10.82 6.74 29.64
N GLY A 810 -11.08 6.22 28.44
CA GLY A 810 -10.26 5.17 27.83
C GLY A 810 -8.95 5.76 27.29
N MET A 811 -7.84 5.07 27.46
CA MET A 811 -6.52 5.47 26.99
C MET A 811 -5.86 4.27 26.34
N LEU A 812 -5.54 4.39 25.06
CA LEU A 812 -4.79 3.37 24.35
C LEU A 812 -3.30 3.67 24.50
N VAL A 813 -2.63 2.83 25.28
CA VAL A 813 -1.19 2.94 25.52
C VAL A 813 -0.45 2.02 24.57
N GLU A 814 0.37 2.58 23.71
CA GLU A 814 1.37 1.86 22.92
C GLU A 814 2.67 1.77 23.69
N MET A 815 3.33 0.61 23.63
CA MET A 815 4.58 0.32 24.31
C MET A 815 5.55 -0.38 23.37
N SER A 816 6.84 -0.09 23.52
CA SER A 816 7.92 -0.85 22.86
C SER A 816 9.02 -1.20 23.85
N GLY A 817 9.60 -2.38 23.69
CA GLY A 817 10.69 -2.80 24.56
C GLY A 817 11.08 -4.27 24.49
N THR A 818 12.10 -4.61 25.27
CA THR A 818 12.66 -5.97 25.39
C THR A 818 12.01 -6.71 26.57
N GLY A 819 10.89 -7.40 26.34
CA GLY A 819 10.17 -8.17 27.37
C GLY A 819 8.98 -7.41 27.97
N VAL A 820 8.75 -7.49 29.28
CA VAL A 820 7.61 -6.84 29.93
C VAL A 820 7.85 -5.35 30.14
N VAL A 821 7.10 -4.52 29.43
CA VAL A 821 7.03 -3.08 29.64
C VAL A 821 5.90 -2.79 30.63
N LYS A 822 6.21 -2.09 31.73
CA LYS A 822 5.25 -1.70 32.78
C LYS A 822 5.48 -0.26 33.21
N GLY A 823 4.48 0.38 33.80
CA GLY A 823 4.58 1.76 34.24
C GLY A 823 3.26 2.32 34.78
N ARG A 824 3.15 3.65 34.81
CA ARG A 824 1.96 4.37 35.31
C ARG A 824 1.57 5.53 34.40
N ILE A 825 0.27 5.80 34.34
CA ILE A 825 -0.31 7.01 33.76
C ILE A 825 -0.70 7.95 34.90
N SER A 826 -0.32 9.21 34.79
CA SER A 826 -0.78 10.30 35.67
C SER A 826 -1.70 11.25 34.89
N LEU A 827 -2.69 11.82 35.57
CA LEU A 827 -3.65 12.75 34.99
C LEU A 827 -3.46 14.14 35.61
N ASP A 828 -3.25 15.14 34.77
CA ASP A 828 -3.32 16.55 35.12
C ASP A 828 -4.67 17.09 34.60
N LEU A 829 -5.53 17.48 35.55
CA LEU A 829 -6.94 17.81 35.31
C LEU A 829 -7.21 19.29 35.61
N PRO A 830 -8.21 19.90 34.94
CA PRO A 830 -8.64 21.26 35.25
C PRO A 830 -9.06 21.43 36.71
N ASN A 831 -8.97 22.67 37.22
CA ASN A 831 -9.34 22.99 38.60
C ASN A 831 -10.76 22.51 38.95
N GLY A 832 -10.88 21.79 40.08
CA GLY A 832 -12.14 21.24 40.58
C GLY A 832 -12.52 19.89 39.98
N TRP A 833 -11.96 19.48 38.85
CA TRP A 833 -12.19 18.15 38.27
C TRP A 833 -11.51 17.08 39.12
N THR A 834 -12.06 15.87 39.16
CA THR A 834 -11.52 14.77 39.96
C THR A 834 -11.39 13.47 39.17
N SER A 835 -10.48 12.60 39.61
CA SER A 835 -10.40 11.21 39.16
C SER A 835 -10.25 10.27 40.35
N ARG A 836 -10.91 9.10 40.29
CA ARG A 836 -10.88 8.10 41.39
C ARG A 836 -9.50 7.48 41.64
N SER A 837 -8.56 7.59 40.69
CA SER A 837 -7.19 7.09 40.85
C SER A 837 -6.20 8.11 40.30
N GLY A 838 -5.40 8.73 41.17
CA GLY A 838 -4.38 9.70 40.75
C GLY A 838 -3.29 9.10 39.84
N GLN A 839 -3.13 7.77 39.82
CA GLN A 839 -2.28 7.05 38.88
C GLN A 839 -2.91 5.71 38.46
N THR A 840 -2.83 5.38 37.17
CA THR A 840 -3.34 4.10 36.61
C THR A 840 -2.19 3.26 36.05
N PRO A 841 -2.00 2.00 36.47
CA PRO A 841 -0.89 1.17 36.01
C PRO A 841 -1.14 0.57 34.61
N PHE A 842 -0.05 0.29 33.89
CA PHE A 842 -0.06 -0.53 32.67
C PHE A 842 1.07 -1.57 32.71
N ALA A 843 0.86 -2.71 32.04
CA ALA A 843 1.87 -3.76 31.90
C ALA A 843 1.54 -4.71 30.73
N ARG A 844 2.47 -4.86 29.78
CA ARG A 844 2.38 -5.80 28.66
C ARG A 844 3.74 -6.39 28.29
N ASN A 845 3.72 -7.66 27.87
CA ASN A 845 4.91 -8.29 27.31
C ASN A 845 5.05 -7.90 25.84
N ALA A 846 6.07 -7.09 25.55
CA ALA A 846 6.38 -6.58 24.24
C ALA A 846 7.16 -7.55 23.34
N LYS A 847 7.68 -8.68 23.88
CA LYS A 847 8.46 -9.69 23.13
C LYS A 847 9.45 -9.11 22.09
N ASN A 848 10.18 -8.04 22.44
CA ASN A 848 11.10 -7.32 21.53
C ASN A 848 10.40 -6.66 20.32
N GLY A 849 9.27 -6.00 20.57
CA GLY A 849 8.45 -5.35 19.55
C GLY A 849 7.54 -4.28 20.12
N LEU A 850 6.51 -3.91 19.35
CA LEU A 850 5.47 -2.96 19.75
C LEU A 850 4.23 -3.71 20.21
N VAL A 851 3.63 -3.28 21.32
CA VAL A 851 2.39 -3.82 21.88
C VAL A 851 1.50 -2.71 22.40
N TRP A 852 0.26 -3.02 22.74
CA TRP A 852 -0.66 -2.05 23.32
C TRP A 852 -1.57 -2.60 24.40
N GLN A 853 -2.15 -1.66 25.14
CA GLN A 853 -3.13 -1.92 26.16
C GLN A 853 -4.12 -0.76 26.26
N ASN A 854 -5.41 -1.07 26.32
CA ASN A 854 -6.42 -0.15 26.79
C ASN A 854 -6.36 -0.02 28.31
N VAL A 855 -6.23 1.21 28.79
CA VAL A 855 -6.22 1.61 30.18
C VAL A 855 -7.41 2.54 30.41
N ARG A 856 -8.12 2.40 31.53
CA ARG A 856 -9.30 3.24 31.82
C ARG A 856 -9.11 4.05 33.09
N ALA A 857 -9.64 5.26 33.09
CA ALA A 857 -9.84 6.10 34.27
C ALA A 857 -11.26 6.67 34.25
N ARG A 858 -11.72 7.24 35.36
CA ARG A 858 -12.96 8.04 35.40
C ARG A 858 -12.62 9.46 35.72
N VAL A 859 -13.25 10.40 35.01
CA VAL A 859 -13.09 11.84 35.19
C VAL A 859 -14.46 12.43 35.49
N SER A 860 -14.55 13.20 36.58
CA SER A 860 -15.78 13.88 37.00
C SER A 860 -15.64 15.38 36.82
N VAL A 861 -16.61 15.97 36.11
CA VAL A 861 -16.73 17.41 35.85
C VAL A 861 -17.52 18.07 37.00
N PRO A 862 -17.06 19.21 37.55
CA PRO A 862 -17.82 19.95 38.55
C PRO A 862 -19.22 20.36 38.04
N ALA A 863 -20.22 20.33 38.93
CA ALA A 863 -21.59 20.73 38.59
C ALA A 863 -21.71 22.23 38.21
N ASP A 864 -20.78 23.05 38.71
CA ASP A 864 -20.67 24.49 38.47
C ASP A 864 -19.68 24.84 37.35
N ALA A 865 -19.13 23.86 36.63
CA ALA A 865 -18.23 24.11 35.50
C ALA A 865 -18.87 25.03 34.46
N ALA A 866 -18.13 26.09 34.08
CA ALA A 866 -18.57 27.00 33.03
C ALA A 866 -18.48 26.31 31.66
N PRO A 867 -19.43 26.56 30.74
CA PRO A 867 -19.27 26.10 29.37
C PRO A 867 -17.99 26.65 28.73
N GLY A 868 -17.28 25.81 27.98
CA GLY A 868 -16.00 26.15 27.37
C GLY A 868 -15.10 24.94 27.19
N ASP A 869 -13.92 25.17 26.63
CA ASP A 869 -12.93 24.13 26.35
C ASP A 869 -11.93 23.99 27.50
N TYR A 870 -11.74 22.76 27.95
CA TYR A 870 -10.84 22.40 29.05
C TYR A 870 -9.77 21.42 28.57
N ARG A 871 -8.54 21.61 29.03
CA ARG A 871 -7.40 20.76 28.67
C ARG A 871 -7.17 19.69 29.74
N ILE A 872 -7.07 18.43 29.33
CA ILE A 872 -6.63 17.32 30.16
C ILE A 872 -5.29 16.82 29.61
N THR A 873 -4.30 16.66 30.49
CA THR A 873 -3.00 16.10 30.12
C THR A 873 -2.78 14.77 30.82
N MET A 874 -2.51 13.72 30.05
CA MET A 874 -2.20 12.39 30.55
C MET A 874 -0.74 12.08 30.27
N THR A 875 0.01 11.63 31.26
CA THR A 875 1.43 11.32 31.10
C THR A 875 1.69 9.86 31.38
N ALA A 876 2.07 9.10 30.35
CA ALA A 876 2.52 7.72 30.48
C ALA A 876 4.01 7.69 30.82
N ARG A 877 4.37 7.01 31.92
CA ARG A 877 5.75 6.83 32.38
C ARG A 877 6.06 5.33 32.51
N PRO A 878 6.82 4.74 31.56
CA PRO A 878 7.32 3.38 31.71
C PRO A 878 8.42 3.31 32.80
N ASP A 879 8.54 2.20 33.49
CA ASP A 879 9.60 1.94 34.46
C ASP A 879 10.96 2.01 33.75
N GLY A 880 11.84 2.90 34.19
CA GLY A 880 13.17 3.08 33.60
C GLY A 880 13.20 3.81 32.25
N GLY A 881 12.07 4.33 31.76
CA GLY A 881 12.01 5.14 30.54
C GLY A 881 11.43 6.54 30.77
N GLU A 882 11.51 7.36 29.72
CA GLU A 882 11.07 8.76 29.78
C GLU A 882 9.55 8.92 29.74
N PRO A 883 8.97 9.86 30.52
CA PRO A 883 7.55 10.13 30.49
C PRO A 883 7.15 10.80 29.17
N ARG A 884 5.99 10.40 28.61
CA ARG A 884 5.39 11.04 27.44
C ARG A 884 3.99 11.55 27.77
N ALA A 885 3.81 12.86 27.58
CA ALA A 885 2.54 13.53 27.77
C ALA A 885 1.69 13.47 26.50
N PHE A 886 0.39 13.23 26.67
CA PHE A 886 -0.65 13.32 25.68
C PHE A 886 -1.69 14.30 26.20
N THR A 887 -2.14 15.21 25.34
CA THR A 887 -3.15 16.20 25.72
C THR A 887 -4.42 15.95 24.93
N ARG A 888 -5.57 16.10 25.60
CA ARG A 888 -6.86 16.21 24.93
C ARG A 888 -7.64 17.44 25.42
N THR A 889 -8.37 18.07 24.50
CA THR A 889 -9.36 19.10 24.82
C THR A 889 -10.73 18.47 24.98
N VAL A 890 -11.48 18.90 26.00
CA VAL A 890 -12.85 18.48 26.31
C VAL A 890 -13.72 19.72 26.41
N THR A 891 -14.81 19.74 25.66
CA THR A 891 -15.76 20.85 25.70
C THR A 891 -16.81 20.58 26.79
N VAL A 892 -16.94 21.49 27.75
CA VAL A 892 -18.10 21.50 28.65
C VAL A 892 -19.19 22.33 27.97
N ALA A 893 -20.36 21.74 27.77
CA ALA A 893 -21.50 22.45 27.18
C ALA A 893 -22.78 22.18 27.97
N ARG A 894 -23.68 23.18 28.01
CA ARG A 894 -25.02 23.03 28.57
C ARG A 894 -26.00 22.84 27.40
N PRO A 895 -26.53 21.62 27.18
CA PRO A 895 -27.50 21.42 26.12
C PRO A 895 -28.78 22.18 26.44
N ALA A 896 -29.47 22.65 25.40
CA ALA A 896 -30.74 23.35 25.56
C ALA A 896 -31.81 22.45 26.22
N THR A 897 -32.76 23.07 26.93
CA THR A 897 -33.88 22.39 27.60
C THR A 897 -34.86 21.82 26.57
N GLY A 898 -35.50 20.68 26.87
CA GLY A 898 -36.41 19.98 25.95
C GLY A 898 -35.72 18.83 25.20
N THR A 899 -36.39 18.24 24.22
CA THR A 899 -35.86 17.21 23.29
C THR A 899 -35.23 17.86 22.04
N TYR A 900 -34.49 17.08 21.23
CA TYR A 900 -33.98 17.57 19.93
C TYR A 900 -35.13 18.06 19.03
N ALA A 901 -36.22 17.28 18.99
CA ALA A 901 -37.43 17.62 18.24
C ALA A 901 -38.12 18.90 18.72
N ASP A 902 -38.01 19.27 20.00
CA ASP A 902 -38.52 20.55 20.50
C ASP A 902 -37.71 21.72 19.95
N LEU A 903 -36.39 21.58 19.81
CA LEU A 903 -35.52 22.63 19.26
C LEU A 903 -35.80 22.87 17.78
N VAL A 904 -35.81 21.81 16.97
CA VAL A 904 -36.10 21.89 15.52
C VAL A 904 -37.46 22.56 15.27
N ARG A 905 -38.49 22.19 16.04
CA ARG A 905 -39.81 22.83 15.93
C ARG A 905 -39.81 24.28 16.42
N ALA A 906 -39.10 24.60 17.51
CA ALA A 906 -39.01 25.96 18.03
C ALA A 906 -38.31 26.92 17.06
N ASP A 907 -37.35 26.43 16.28
CA ASP A 907 -36.66 27.21 15.25
C ASP A 907 -37.43 27.26 13.91
N GLY A 908 -38.54 26.52 13.82
CA GLY A 908 -39.58 26.67 12.80
C GLY A 908 -39.30 25.96 11.49
N ALA A 909 -38.90 24.68 11.55
CA ALA A 909 -38.80 23.82 10.37
C ALA A 909 -40.15 23.75 9.62
N VAL A 910 -40.10 23.78 8.28
CA VAL A 910 -41.25 23.60 7.37
C VAL A 910 -41.35 22.17 6.81
N GLY A 911 -40.33 21.35 7.06
CA GLY A 911 -40.35 19.90 6.91
C GLY A 911 -39.39 19.29 7.92
N TYR A 912 -39.81 18.25 8.65
CA TYR A 912 -38.98 17.61 9.66
C TYR A 912 -39.26 16.10 9.74
N TRP A 913 -38.30 15.30 9.31
CA TRP A 913 -38.39 13.83 9.30
C TRP A 913 -37.33 13.27 10.24
N ARG A 914 -37.78 12.66 11.34
CA ARG A 914 -36.88 12.01 12.31
C ARG A 914 -36.21 10.75 11.75
N LEU A 915 -36.86 10.12 10.77
CA LEU A 915 -36.46 8.84 10.18
C LEU A 915 -36.42 7.71 11.23
N ASP A 916 -37.38 7.73 12.17
CA ASP A 916 -37.61 6.71 13.18
C ASP A 916 -38.87 5.85 12.91
N ASP A 917 -39.59 6.14 11.82
CA ASP A 917 -40.77 5.39 11.40
C ASP A 917 -40.42 3.97 10.90
N SER A 918 -41.35 3.01 11.03
CA SER A 918 -41.15 1.62 10.61
C SER A 918 -41.96 1.21 9.37
N GLY A 919 -42.76 2.12 8.81
CA GLY A 919 -43.65 1.89 7.67
C GLY A 919 -43.11 2.43 6.35
N ALA A 920 -43.88 2.24 5.26
CA ALA A 920 -43.55 2.79 3.94
C ALA A 920 -43.75 4.31 3.83
N THR A 921 -44.45 4.91 4.80
CA THR A 921 -44.64 6.35 4.95
C THR A 921 -43.71 6.87 6.03
N VAL A 922 -42.99 7.95 5.72
CA VAL A 922 -42.10 8.68 6.63
C VAL A 922 -42.78 9.97 7.00
N LEU A 923 -43.09 10.15 8.28
CA LEU A 923 -44.01 11.20 8.69
C LEU A 923 -43.30 12.53 8.93
N ASP A 924 -43.94 13.62 8.50
CA ASP A 924 -43.49 14.99 8.77
C ASP A 924 -43.94 15.45 10.16
N ARG A 925 -42.96 15.80 11.00
CA ARG A 925 -43.13 16.28 12.38
C ARG A 925 -43.15 17.80 12.47
N SER A 926 -43.02 18.53 11.36
CA SER A 926 -43.09 20.00 11.34
C SER A 926 -44.51 20.54 11.54
N GLY A 927 -45.52 19.76 11.11
CA GLY A 927 -46.92 20.16 11.10
C GLY A 927 -47.41 20.70 9.74
N HIS A 928 -46.59 20.63 8.68
CA HIS A 928 -46.93 21.10 7.34
C HIS A 928 -47.48 20.01 6.40
N GLY A 929 -47.45 18.74 6.82
CA GLY A 929 -48.04 17.63 6.07
C GLY A 929 -47.18 17.13 4.91
N ASN A 930 -45.86 17.36 4.98
CA ASN A 930 -44.91 16.94 3.95
C ASN A 930 -44.45 15.48 4.14
N ASP A 931 -45.40 14.55 4.29
CA ASP A 931 -45.07 13.13 4.49
C ASP A 931 -44.31 12.55 3.28
N GLY A 932 -43.26 11.78 3.57
CA GLY A 932 -42.43 11.11 2.58
C GLY A 932 -42.86 9.65 2.33
N VAL A 933 -42.40 9.10 1.21
CA VAL A 933 -42.61 7.71 0.82
C VAL A 933 -41.27 7.02 0.57
N VAL A 934 -41.11 5.82 1.13
CA VAL A 934 -39.94 4.96 0.91
C VAL A 934 -39.87 4.48 -0.54
N ARG A 935 -38.72 4.65 -1.18
CA ARG A 935 -38.38 4.12 -2.51
C ARG A 935 -37.14 3.23 -2.44
N GLY A 936 -37.16 2.10 -3.14
CA GLY A 936 -36.05 1.14 -3.11
C GLY A 936 -35.93 0.39 -1.79
N THR A 937 -34.71 0.03 -1.38
CA THR A 937 -34.42 -0.70 -0.14
C THR A 937 -34.07 0.29 0.97
N VAL A 938 -34.99 0.49 1.91
CA VAL A 938 -34.77 1.27 3.13
C VAL A 938 -35.02 0.37 4.34
N VAL A 939 -34.08 0.34 5.28
CA VAL A 939 -34.17 -0.49 6.49
C VAL A 939 -34.33 0.41 7.71
N PRO A 940 -35.51 0.45 8.35
CA PRO A 940 -35.74 1.28 9.52
C PRO A 940 -35.10 0.69 10.79
N GLY A 941 -35.07 1.48 11.86
CA GLY A 941 -34.71 1.01 13.20
C GLY A 941 -33.21 0.84 13.45
N GLN A 942 -32.36 1.45 12.61
CA GLN A 942 -30.93 1.54 12.89
C GLN A 942 -30.69 2.45 14.12
N PRO A 943 -29.58 2.32 14.85
CA PRO A 943 -29.22 3.26 15.91
C PRO A 943 -29.13 4.69 15.38
N GLY A 944 -29.67 5.67 16.10
CA GLY A 944 -29.63 7.09 15.70
C GLY A 944 -28.47 7.89 16.30
N PRO A 945 -28.29 9.15 15.88
CA PRO A 945 -27.16 10.02 16.25
C PRO A 945 -27.25 10.61 17.66
N LEU A 946 -28.46 10.75 18.21
CA LEU A 946 -28.66 11.50 19.44
C LEU A 946 -28.16 10.67 20.63
N ALA A 947 -27.54 11.32 21.61
CA ALA A 947 -27.07 10.70 22.86
C ALA A 947 -28.20 10.10 23.73
N ASP A 948 -29.45 10.13 23.26
CA ASP A 948 -30.60 9.40 23.80
C ASP A 948 -30.56 7.93 23.36
N GLU A 949 -30.61 7.01 24.33
CA GLU A 949 -30.64 5.55 24.13
C GLU A 949 -31.76 5.06 23.17
N ASN A 950 -32.80 5.89 22.97
CA ASN A 950 -33.92 5.60 22.07
C ASN A 950 -33.80 6.27 20.69
N SER A 951 -32.70 6.94 20.37
CA SER A 951 -32.49 7.51 19.03
C SER A 951 -32.52 6.40 17.98
N ARG A 952 -33.31 6.58 16.92
CA ARG A 952 -33.41 5.66 15.78
C ARG A 952 -33.18 6.41 14.47
N SER A 953 -32.81 5.66 13.43
CA SER A 953 -32.52 6.14 12.09
C SER A 953 -32.99 5.14 11.03
N MET A 954 -32.90 5.53 9.76
CA MET A 954 -33.14 4.66 8.60
C MET A 954 -31.84 4.44 7.83
N SER A 955 -31.59 3.20 7.41
CA SER A 955 -30.59 2.90 6.37
C SER A 955 -31.18 3.16 4.99
N LEU A 956 -30.47 3.94 4.18
CA LEU A 956 -30.84 4.29 2.80
C LEU A 956 -29.97 3.54 1.77
N GLU A 957 -29.30 2.46 2.18
CA GLU A 957 -28.43 1.66 1.34
C GLU A 957 -29.23 0.90 0.27
N GLY A 958 -29.36 1.52 -0.90
CA GLY A 958 -30.16 1.00 -2.01
C GLY A 958 -31.58 1.56 -2.08
N GLY A 959 -31.86 2.65 -1.35
CA GLY A 959 -33.16 3.33 -1.34
C GLY A 959 -33.06 4.82 -0.99
N TYR A 960 -34.19 5.51 -0.95
CA TYR A 960 -34.30 6.92 -0.58
C TYR A 960 -35.73 7.24 -0.14
N ILE A 961 -35.94 8.42 0.45
CA ILE A 961 -37.29 8.93 0.77
C ILE A 961 -37.68 10.00 -0.25
N GLU A 962 -38.84 9.82 -0.87
CA GLU A 962 -39.42 10.78 -1.80
C GLU A 962 -40.54 11.56 -1.10
N VAL A 963 -40.40 12.88 -1.04
CA VAL A 963 -41.40 13.79 -0.49
C VAL A 963 -42.07 14.55 -1.64
N PRO A 964 -43.39 14.46 -1.82
CA PRO A 964 -44.10 15.18 -2.87
C PRO A 964 -43.86 16.69 -2.83
N ASP A 965 -43.95 17.33 -3.99
CA ASP A 965 -43.85 18.78 -4.09
C ASP A 965 -44.95 19.50 -3.28
N SER A 966 -44.57 20.61 -2.63
CA SER A 966 -45.48 21.44 -1.84
C SER A 966 -44.97 22.87 -1.73
N ALA A 967 -45.89 23.82 -1.56
CA ALA A 967 -45.57 25.24 -1.45
C ALA A 967 -44.64 25.56 -0.26
N SER A 968 -44.68 24.77 0.83
CA SER A 968 -43.78 24.94 1.97
C SER A 968 -42.33 24.52 1.69
N LEU A 969 -42.11 23.67 0.67
CA LEU A 969 -40.77 23.21 0.26
C LEU A 969 -40.23 23.98 -0.96
N SER A 970 -41.02 24.89 -1.53
CA SER A 970 -40.69 25.81 -2.63
C SER A 970 -39.88 27.02 -2.14
N LEU A 971 -38.65 26.77 -1.70
CA LEU A 971 -37.77 27.80 -1.13
C LEU A 971 -37.36 28.81 -2.22
N THR A 972 -37.66 30.10 -1.99
CA THR A 972 -37.33 31.21 -2.91
C THR A 972 -36.56 32.35 -2.25
N GLY A 973 -36.21 32.21 -0.97
CA GLY A 973 -35.50 33.19 -0.15
C GLY A 973 -34.43 32.54 0.72
N PRO A 974 -34.04 33.17 1.85
CA PRO A 974 -33.16 32.57 2.83
C PRO A 974 -33.69 31.21 3.33
N TYR A 975 -32.81 30.25 3.57
CA TYR A 975 -33.19 28.91 4.04
C TYR A 975 -32.10 28.24 4.87
N ALA A 976 -32.45 27.12 5.50
CA ALA A 976 -31.48 26.16 6.01
C ALA A 976 -31.92 24.73 5.72
N LEU A 977 -30.94 23.84 5.49
CA LEU A 977 -31.11 22.41 5.30
C LEU A 977 -30.28 21.70 6.37
N GLU A 978 -30.85 20.74 7.07
CA GLU A 978 -30.21 20.06 8.20
C GLU A 978 -30.41 18.55 8.09
N ALA A 979 -29.36 17.78 8.38
CA ALA A 979 -29.45 16.32 8.52
C ALA A 979 -28.37 15.79 9.45
N TRP A 980 -28.68 14.74 10.19
CA TRP A 980 -27.66 13.85 10.71
C TRP A 980 -27.42 12.73 9.71
N VAL A 981 -26.14 12.48 9.42
CA VAL A 981 -25.71 11.50 8.43
C VAL A 981 -24.68 10.55 9.04
N TYR A 982 -24.84 9.26 8.77
CA TYR A 982 -23.88 8.21 9.07
C TYR A 982 -23.43 7.59 7.75
N VAL A 983 -22.31 8.09 7.21
CA VAL A 983 -21.82 7.67 5.90
C VAL A 983 -21.13 6.31 6.04
N ARG A 984 -21.53 5.31 5.24
CA ARG A 984 -20.87 3.99 5.20
C ARG A 984 -20.06 3.79 3.94
N GLU A 985 -20.48 4.40 2.84
CA GLU A 985 -19.77 4.39 1.56
C GLU A 985 -19.27 5.81 1.23
N GLY A 986 -18.00 5.98 0.90
CA GLY A 986 -17.43 7.30 0.57
C GLY A 986 -17.59 7.65 -0.92
N GLY A 987 -17.87 8.91 -1.24
CA GLY A 987 -17.97 9.43 -2.62
C GLY A 987 -19.23 10.29 -2.85
N ASP A 988 -19.51 10.63 -4.11
CA ASP A 988 -20.60 11.54 -4.50
C ASP A 988 -21.99 10.97 -4.17
N GLN A 989 -22.76 11.68 -3.34
CA GLN A 989 -24.01 11.20 -2.74
C GLN A 989 -24.99 12.35 -2.46
N GLY A 990 -26.25 12.20 -2.88
CA GLY A 990 -27.31 13.14 -2.50
C GLY A 990 -27.71 12.97 -1.03
N VAL A 991 -27.76 14.06 -0.26
CA VAL A 991 -28.23 14.04 1.13
C VAL A 991 -29.67 14.55 1.19
N LEU A 992 -29.91 15.76 0.69
CA LEU A 992 -31.23 16.40 0.67
C LEU A 992 -31.33 17.32 -0.54
N GLU A 993 -32.13 16.96 -1.54
CA GLU A 993 -32.13 17.66 -2.83
C GLU A 993 -33.53 17.81 -3.43
N LYS A 994 -33.86 19.02 -3.90
CA LYS A 994 -35.08 19.31 -4.65
C LYS A 994 -34.76 20.26 -5.80
N TYR A 995 -34.82 19.75 -7.04
CA TYR A 995 -34.71 20.58 -8.24
C TYR A 995 -35.20 19.88 -9.51
N ASP A 996 -35.63 20.66 -10.52
CA ASP A 996 -35.94 20.11 -11.84
C ASP A 996 -34.70 20.09 -12.76
N SER A 997 -34.62 19.06 -13.62
CA SER A 997 -33.69 19.02 -14.75
C SER A 997 -34.51 18.91 -16.05
N PRO A 998 -34.27 19.75 -17.08
CA PRO A 998 -33.14 20.67 -17.25
C PRO A 998 -33.32 22.07 -16.64
N ALA A 999 -34.46 22.38 -16.00
CA ALA A 999 -34.83 23.75 -15.62
C ALA A 999 -34.00 24.37 -14.48
N ARG A 1000 -33.17 23.58 -13.76
CA ARG A 1000 -32.19 24.04 -12.74
C ARG A 1000 -32.76 25.10 -11.80
N ASN A 1001 -33.82 24.74 -11.10
CA ASN A 1001 -34.58 25.53 -10.14
C ASN A 1001 -34.69 24.73 -8.83
N GLY A 1002 -34.27 25.30 -7.70
CA GLY A 1002 -34.34 24.67 -6.39
C GLY A 1002 -33.04 24.73 -5.59
N TYR A 1003 -32.81 23.73 -4.74
CA TYR A 1003 -31.71 23.70 -3.77
C TYR A 1003 -31.23 22.28 -3.49
N LEU A 1004 -30.01 22.15 -2.97
CA LEU A 1004 -29.46 20.87 -2.57
C LEU A 1004 -28.40 20.98 -1.48
N LEU A 1005 -28.29 19.91 -0.71
CA LEU A 1005 -27.18 19.55 0.16
C LEU A 1005 -26.74 18.13 -0.21
N ARG A 1006 -25.44 17.94 -0.43
CA ARG A 1006 -24.87 16.66 -0.87
C ARG A 1006 -23.45 16.46 -0.37
N LEU A 1007 -22.94 15.25 -0.54
CA LEU A 1007 -21.52 14.96 -0.49
C LEU A 1007 -21.02 14.91 -1.95
N GLY A 1008 -20.01 15.71 -2.26
CA GLY A 1008 -19.32 15.69 -3.55
C GLY A 1008 -18.03 14.88 -3.47
N ALA A 1009 -17.12 15.18 -4.40
CA ALA A 1009 -15.85 14.46 -4.52
C ALA A 1009 -15.13 14.40 -3.16
N LYS A 1010 -14.54 13.24 -2.88
CA LYS A 1010 -13.82 12.96 -1.64
C LYS A 1010 -14.67 13.07 -0.37
N ASN A 1011 -15.99 12.89 -0.50
CA ASN A 1011 -16.96 12.94 0.61
C ASN A 1011 -17.11 14.34 1.25
N ARG A 1012 -16.81 15.40 0.50
CA ARG A 1012 -16.90 16.78 0.99
C ARG A 1012 -18.30 17.34 0.85
N PRO A 1013 -18.89 17.89 1.92
CA PRO A 1013 -20.16 18.59 1.83
C PRO A 1013 -20.17 19.70 0.79
N ALA A 1014 -21.26 19.79 0.01
CA ALA A 1014 -21.52 20.84 -0.95
C ALA A 1014 -23.00 21.22 -0.94
N ALA A 1015 -23.29 22.49 -1.22
CA ALA A 1015 -24.64 23.02 -1.33
C ALA A 1015 -24.78 23.93 -2.57
N MET A 1016 -25.99 24.04 -3.12
CA MET A 1016 -26.23 24.85 -4.33
C MET A 1016 -27.59 25.52 -4.30
N ASN A 1017 -27.65 26.73 -4.87
CA ASN A 1017 -28.88 27.40 -5.26
C ASN A 1017 -29.04 27.28 -6.77
N LEU A 1018 -30.23 26.90 -7.23
CA LEU A 1018 -30.53 26.69 -8.62
C LEU A 1018 -31.61 27.70 -9.06
N SER A 1019 -31.28 28.53 -10.05
CA SER A 1019 -32.12 29.60 -10.60
C SER A 1019 -31.81 29.83 -12.08
N ASP A 1020 -32.15 28.87 -12.94
CA ASP A 1020 -31.95 28.86 -14.41
C ASP A 1020 -30.47 28.73 -14.83
N THR A 1021 -29.55 28.95 -13.90
CA THR A 1021 -28.11 28.71 -13.95
C THR A 1021 -27.67 28.10 -12.62
N LEU A 1022 -26.64 27.25 -12.65
CA LEU A 1022 -26.14 26.55 -11.46
C LEU A 1022 -25.23 27.50 -10.67
N SER A 1023 -25.52 27.73 -9.39
CA SER A 1023 -24.68 28.51 -8.48
C SER A 1023 -24.35 27.68 -7.24
N THR A 1024 -23.06 27.52 -6.94
CA THR A 1024 -22.58 26.57 -5.93
C THR A 1024 -21.74 27.27 -4.87
N THR A 1025 -21.80 26.81 -3.63
CA THR A 1025 -20.67 27.05 -2.72
C THR A 1025 -19.52 26.11 -3.10
N GLY A 1026 -18.29 26.51 -2.77
CA GLY A 1026 -17.16 25.57 -2.79
C GLY A 1026 -17.41 24.43 -1.80
N PRO A 1027 -16.81 23.24 -2.02
CA PRO A 1027 -16.88 22.15 -1.06
C PRO A 1027 -16.30 22.59 0.29
N ALA A 1028 -16.82 22.02 1.37
CA ALA A 1028 -16.23 22.20 2.69
C ALA A 1028 -14.74 21.82 2.70
N ASP A 1029 -13.97 22.50 3.54
CA ASP A 1029 -12.53 22.26 3.73
C ASP A 1029 -12.21 20.93 4.45
N ALA A 1030 -13.23 20.24 4.99
CA ALA A 1030 -13.13 18.91 5.58
C ALA A 1030 -14.16 17.91 4.98
N PRO A 1031 -13.78 16.63 4.79
CA PRO A 1031 -14.73 15.59 4.41
C PRO A 1031 -15.62 15.19 5.59
N VAL A 1032 -16.79 14.61 5.30
CA VAL A 1032 -17.53 13.82 6.29
C VAL A 1032 -16.77 12.51 6.48
N LEU A 1033 -16.49 12.09 7.71
CA LEU A 1033 -15.83 10.80 7.94
C LEU A 1033 -16.88 9.68 7.93
N GLN A 1034 -16.46 8.49 7.50
CA GLN A 1034 -17.37 7.34 7.48
C GLN A 1034 -17.41 6.66 8.84
N TRP A 1035 -18.47 5.88 9.05
CA TRP A 1035 -18.69 5.07 10.26
C TRP A 1035 -18.82 5.91 11.53
N GLY A 1036 -19.24 7.17 11.37
CA GLY A 1036 -19.55 8.10 12.44
C GLY A 1036 -20.77 8.93 12.07
N TRP A 1037 -21.52 9.35 13.10
CA TRP A 1037 -22.60 10.32 12.95
C TRP A 1037 -22.04 11.72 12.84
N HIS A 1038 -22.45 12.44 11.81
CA HIS A 1038 -22.10 13.83 11.58
C HIS A 1038 -23.34 14.68 11.41
N HIS A 1039 -23.30 15.89 11.97
CA HIS A 1039 -24.35 16.89 11.80
C HIS A 1039 -23.99 17.80 10.63
N LEU A 1040 -24.79 17.77 9.58
CA LEU A 1040 -24.56 18.55 8.38
C LEU A 1040 -25.66 19.58 8.17
N VAL A 1041 -25.27 20.85 8.03
CA VAL A 1041 -26.20 21.96 7.81
C VAL A 1041 -25.72 22.87 6.68
N SER A 1042 -26.60 23.24 5.76
CA SER A 1042 -26.37 24.39 4.86
C SER A 1042 -27.30 25.53 5.23
N VAL A 1043 -26.79 26.75 5.13
CA VAL A 1043 -27.55 27.98 5.44
C VAL A 1043 -27.34 28.98 4.33
N PHE A 1044 -28.42 29.46 3.72
CA PHE A 1044 -28.42 30.60 2.83
C PHE A 1044 -29.11 31.78 3.50
N ASP A 1045 -28.38 32.87 3.76
CA ASP A 1045 -28.93 34.04 4.46
C ASP A 1045 -29.56 35.10 3.52
N GLY A 1046 -29.67 34.78 2.22
CA GLY A 1046 -30.10 35.71 1.18
C GLY A 1046 -28.94 36.41 0.46
N SER A 1047 -27.73 36.33 1.00
CA SER A 1047 -26.51 36.95 0.44
C SER A 1047 -25.28 36.04 0.47
N THR A 1048 -25.27 35.03 1.34
CA THR A 1048 -24.15 34.13 1.57
C THR A 1048 -24.68 32.72 1.77
N LEU A 1049 -24.06 31.74 1.10
CA LEU A 1049 -24.32 30.32 1.29
C LEU A 1049 -23.18 29.72 2.13
N LYS A 1050 -23.55 29.03 3.22
CA LYS A 1050 -22.63 28.47 4.21
C LYS A 1050 -22.87 26.99 4.42
N ILE A 1051 -21.83 26.27 4.80
CA ILE A 1051 -21.91 24.87 5.23
C ILE A 1051 -21.30 24.73 6.63
N TYR A 1052 -22.01 24.01 7.49
CA TYR A 1052 -21.55 23.62 8.82
C TYR A 1052 -21.46 22.10 8.90
N LEU A 1053 -20.35 21.63 9.48
CA LEU A 1053 -20.13 20.24 9.84
C LEU A 1053 -19.87 20.18 11.34
N ASP A 1054 -20.66 19.39 12.06
CA ASP A 1054 -20.55 19.20 13.51
C ASP A 1054 -20.58 20.54 14.27
N GLY A 1055 -21.52 21.41 13.88
CA GLY A 1055 -21.72 22.73 14.47
C GLY A 1055 -20.66 23.79 14.13
N THR A 1056 -19.67 23.47 13.28
CA THR A 1056 -18.58 24.38 12.89
C THR A 1056 -18.69 24.78 11.42
N GLU A 1057 -18.56 26.07 11.10
CA GLU A 1057 -18.55 26.56 9.72
C GLU A 1057 -17.33 26.03 8.96
N ARG A 1058 -17.54 25.41 7.78
CA ARG A 1058 -16.49 24.80 6.94
C ARG A 1058 -16.42 25.39 5.52
N ALA A 1059 -17.43 26.15 5.12
CA ALA A 1059 -17.45 26.91 3.87
C ALA A 1059 -18.38 28.12 4.00
N SER A 1060 -18.03 29.23 3.36
CA SER A 1060 -18.84 30.44 3.26
C SER A 1060 -18.53 31.17 1.97
N VAL A 1061 -19.53 31.31 1.08
CA VAL A 1061 -19.37 31.92 -0.24
C VAL A 1061 -20.46 32.97 -0.47
N PRO A 1062 -20.11 34.20 -0.91
CA PRO A 1062 -21.09 35.18 -1.36
C PRO A 1062 -21.97 34.60 -2.48
N MET A 1063 -23.28 34.69 -2.32
CA MET A 1063 -24.27 34.14 -3.22
C MET A 1063 -25.41 35.14 -3.42
N SER A 1064 -25.46 35.76 -4.61
CA SER A 1064 -26.51 36.74 -4.96
C SER A 1064 -27.74 36.11 -5.61
N ARG A 1065 -27.67 34.83 -5.98
CA ARG A 1065 -28.77 34.09 -6.61
C ARG A 1065 -29.58 33.35 -5.57
N MET A 1066 -30.88 33.60 -5.56
CA MET A 1066 -31.85 32.87 -4.74
C MET A 1066 -32.28 31.61 -5.48
N PRO A 1067 -32.61 30.50 -4.78
CA PRO A 1067 -33.25 29.36 -5.41
C PRO A 1067 -34.59 29.77 -6.05
N THR A 1068 -34.98 29.14 -7.16
CA THR A 1068 -36.31 29.31 -7.76
C THR A 1068 -37.18 28.06 -7.55
N ASP A 1069 -38.49 28.26 -7.56
CA ASP A 1069 -39.47 27.19 -7.37
C ASP A 1069 -39.51 26.23 -8.57
N GLY A 1070 -39.86 24.97 -8.30
CA GLY A 1070 -39.91 23.86 -9.26
C GLY A 1070 -40.78 22.71 -8.81
N ALA A 1071 -41.26 21.91 -9.77
CA ALA A 1071 -42.28 20.88 -9.53
C ALA A 1071 -41.71 19.52 -9.08
N ALA A 1072 -40.38 19.37 -9.01
CA ALA A 1072 -39.73 18.14 -8.57
C ALA A 1072 -40.07 17.78 -7.12
N SER A 1073 -40.19 16.48 -6.85
CA SER A 1073 -40.20 15.97 -5.48
C SER A 1073 -38.88 16.26 -4.76
N LEU A 1074 -38.94 16.47 -3.44
CA LEU A 1074 -37.75 16.50 -2.59
C LEU A 1074 -37.29 15.05 -2.35
N LYS A 1075 -35.99 14.81 -2.51
CA LYS A 1075 -35.37 13.50 -2.26
C LYS A 1075 -34.44 13.59 -1.06
N ILE A 1076 -34.70 12.73 -0.07
CA ILE A 1076 -33.82 12.52 1.08
C ILE A 1076 -33.02 11.26 0.81
N GLY A 1077 -31.70 11.39 0.73
CA GLY A 1077 -30.77 10.30 0.45
C GLY A 1077 -30.63 9.90 -1.02
N ALA A 1078 -30.94 10.79 -1.97
CA ALA A 1078 -30.64 10.60 -3.38
C ALA A 1078 -30.58 11.93 -4.13
N ARG A 1079 -30.02 11.92 -5.34
CA ARG A 1079 -29.95 13.10 -6.21
C ARG A 1079 -31.34 13.59 -6.62
N GLY A 1080 -31.55 14.90 -6.59
CA GLY A 1080 -32.84 15.58 -6.67
C GLY A 1080 -33.64 15.37 -7.97
N ASP A 1081 -32.98 15.14 -9.11
CA ASP A 1081 -33.62 14.97 -10.41
C ASP A 1081 -34.04 13.52 -10.69
N ASP A 1082 -33.08 12.60 -10.75
CA ASP A 1082 -33.29 11.23 -11.23
C ASP A 1082 -33.09 10.15 -10.15
N ALA A 1083 -32.88 10.55 -8.89
CA ALA A 1083 -32.53 9.67 -7.79
C ALA A 1083 -31.22 8.88 -7.98
N GLY A 1084 -30.32 9.34 -8.86
CA GLY A 1084 -28.94 8.88 -8.95
C GLY A 1084 -28.13 9.20 -7.68
N ASN A 1085 -26.89 8.71 -7.61
CA ASN A 1085 -25.98 8.92 -6.47
C ASN A 1085 -26.66 8.72 -5.09
N PRO A 1086 -27.29 7.56 -4.83
CA PRO A 1086 -28.04 7.32 -3.60
C PRO A 1086 -27.13 7.35 -2.38
N PHE A 1087 -27.63 7.81 -1.24
CA PHE A 1087 -26.86 7.86 0.00
C PHE A 1087 -26.57 6.45 0.55
N GLY A 1088 -25.30 6.07 0.60
CA GLY A 1088 -24.81 4.81 1.15
C GLY A 1088 -24.54 4.93 2.63
N GLY A 1089 -25.60 4.94 3.44
CA GLY A 1089 -25.49 5.05 4.88
C GLY A 1089 -26.82 5.23 5.58
N TRP A 1090 -26.77 5.74 6.80
CA TRP A 1090 -27.95 5.99 7.62
C TRP A 1090 -28.20 7.49 7.78
N MET A 1091 -29.46 7.88 7.90
CA MET A 1091 -29.84 9.27 8.10
C MET A 1091 -30.88 9.39 9.22
N SER A 1092 -30.86 10.52 9.92
CA SER A 1092 -31.80 10.85 10.98
C SER A 1092 -31.99 12.35 11.08
N GLU A 1093 -33.07 12.77 11.75
CA GLU A 1093 -33.30 14.16 12.15
C GLU A 1093 -33.10 15.17 10.99
N VAL A 1094 -33.74 14.90 9.84
CA VAL A 1094 -33.66 15.72 8.62
C VAL A 1094 -34.67 16.86 8.69
N ALA A 1095 -34.23 18.09 8.49
CA ALA A 1095 -35.10 19.27 8.55
C ALA A 1095 -34.83 20.28 7.41
N VAL A 1096 -35.91 20.96 6.99
CA VAL A 1096 -35.90 22.06 6.03
C VAL A 1096 -36.50 23.28 6.70
N TYR A 1097 -35.85 24.43 6.54
CA TYR A 1097 -36.29 25.71 7.09
C TYR A 1097 -36.45 26.75 5.98
N ASP A 1098 -37.54 27.52 6.02
CA ASP A 1098 -37.82 28.65 5.12
C ASP A 1098 -37.11 29.96 5.54
N ARG A 1099 -36.08 29.81 6.38
CA ARG A 1099 -35.30 30.90 6.95
C ARG A 1099 -33.87 30.43 7.23
N ALA A 1100 -32.95 31.37 7.35
CA ALA A 1100 -31.58 31.08 7.76
C ALA A 1100 -31.49 30.81 9.27
N LEU A 1101 -30.82 29.72 9.66
CA LEU A 1101 -30.41 29.49 11.05
C LEU A 1101 -29.14 30.29 11.38
N THR A 1102 -29.10 30.87 12.58
CA THR A 1102 -27.87 31.53 13.07
C THR A 1102 -26.81 30.49 13.48
N PRO A 1103 -25.50 30.82 13.45
CA PRO A 1103 -24.44 29.90 13.90
C PRO A 1103 -24.68 29.31 15.30
N ASP A 1104 -25.18 30.12 16.25
CA ASP A 1104 -25.48 29.67 17.61
C ASP A 1104 -26.60 28.62 17.66
N ARG A 1105 -27.58 28.70 16.76
CA ARG A 1105 -28.67 27.72 16.65
C ARG A 1105 -28.20 26.41 16.04
N VAL A 1106 -27.41 26.50 14.97
CA VAL A 1106 -26.75 25.32 14.38
C VAL A 1106 -25.90 24.60 15.43
N LYS A 1107 -25.09 25.36 16.18
CA LYS A 1107 -24.31 24.81 17.29
C LYS A 1107 -25.18 24.23 18.40
N ALA A 1108 -26.29 24.88 18.77
CA ALA A 1108 -27.19 24.36 19.80
C ALA A 1108 -27.84 23.02 19.41
N HIS A 1109 -28.21 22.83 18.13
CA HIS A 1109 -28.72 21.57 17.61
C HIS A 1109 -27.64 20.48 17.72
N TYR A 1110 -26.44 20.72 17.19
CA TYR A 1110 -25.31 19.80 17.33
C TYR A 1110 -25.05 19.43 18.79
N VAL A 1111 -24.99 20.45 19.67
CA VAL A 1111 -24.72 20.28 21.09
C VAL A 1111 -25.77 19.39 21.76
N LYS A 1112 -27.04 19.59 21.41
CA LYS A 1112 -28.13 18.76 21.91
C LYS A 1112 -28.02 17.32 21.44
N GLY A 1113 -27.54 17.10 20.22
CA GLY A 1113 -27.34 15.78 19.65
C GLY A 1113 -26.31 14.94 20.39
N VAL A 1114 -25.13 15.50 20.71
CA VAL A 1114 -23.97 14.69 21.15
C VAL A 1114 -23.59 14.83 22.63
N THR A 1115 -24.23 15.72 23.40
CA THR A 1115 -23.92 15.83 24.85
C THR A 1115 -24.49 14.66 25.64
N VAL A 1116 -23.63 13.90 26.30
CA VAL A 1116 -24.04 12.88 27.28
C VAL A 1116 -24.47 13.58 28.58
N VAL A 1117 -25.73 13.40 28.96
CA VAL A 1117 -26.26 13.86 30.26
C VAL A 1117 -26.35 12.63 31.17
N SER A 1118 -25.58 12.59 32.26
CA SER A 1118 -25.72 11.52 33.25
C SER A 1118 -27.12 11.55 33.86
N ARG A 1119 -27.83 10.41 33.84
CA ARG A 1119 -28.94 10.17 34.75
C ARG A 1119 -28.43 9.74 36.11
#